data_AF-A0A1M5J8S9-F1
#
_entry.id   AF-A0A1M5J8S9-F1
#
_cell.length_a   1.000
_cell.length_b   1.000
_cell.length_c   1.000
_cell.angle_alpha   90.00
_cell.angle_beta   90.00
_cell.angle_gamma   90.00
#
_symmetry.space_group_name_H-M   'P 1'
#
loop_
_entity.id
_entity.type
_entity.pdbx_description
1 polymer ?
#
loop_
_entity_poly.entity_id
_entity_poly.type
_entity_poly.pdbx_seq_one_letter_code
_entity_poly.pdbx_strand_id
1 'polypeptide(L)'
;MKRNSTFIIAPLCLGLASTAMAVEKRKFDFVVGVDGDFKAAMAAASAASPSESKRFVIFFPDGEYDLTKVTADRHGKTTFSTSFVSLIGQTRDKAIIANKTDTESIGHTATLYLSGNKGMYLQDLTIQNKSTYCGSSACRQVTIQQNSGDKNIFKNVKLVSGQDTYYTNKGRTYWEDGEIQGTVDFICGNGDVFFEGTNLVMTRNGGYITAAQTSTEWGYVFNNAKINVSNGSYNGTFYLGRSWNHAKVAFLNTTMYAQPTAEGWGADMNSAPTVFGEYNSKNGNGGAIDVSRRKTYFNGGKDASSAKSLKTVWSASDAANYTLKNVMGGSDNWEPNKLTVQMAAPKISQEGNEIVWDDNENARCWAIFVNGQFKTSVASNSFDLEGVSVGSKVTVRAANSMGGLGATSNEVSVVESNASYYKVSLNNSIGGTIESSLSGNKVAEGKKATFTAKPIEGWTFEGWTGASATSASNPLEITATGDIELGATFAAKGVDTFQAESGVIENGVNESTNAGFAGTGYVNFGAGNSYVNVPVYVEAAGTYKMEMYYANGSSADRDLIIKAADPAEAQQVTFEKTADWKTYPSKEIEIELPRGASYIQFAVVGNNDGPNLDQIVLTPLKVETITEEDPEDPNGGETPADTTLGIANHQMNLVSGTFNVQLYNIQGKFIRNMNVSDIHELSKFVSGMPAGNYLVRIVAPGYKKLQVIRVQ
;
A
#
# COMPACT_ATOMS: atom_id res chain seq x y z
N MET A 1 56.65 -24.71 -9.22
CA MET A 1 55.19 -24.60 -9.47
C MET A 1 54.45 -25.23 -8.28
N LYS A 2 54.00 -24.43 -7.33
CA LYS A 2 53.18 -24.88 -6.19
C LYS A 2 51.72 -24.53 -6.51
N ARG A 3 50.86 -25.54 -6.61
CA ARG A 3 49.40 -25.39 -6.70
C ARG A 3 48.87 -25.23 -5.27
N ASN A 4 48.34 -24.06 -4.95
CA ASN A 4 47.52 -23.84 -3.75
C ASN A 4 46.05 -23.83 -4.16
N SER A 5 45.31 -24.83 -3.68
CA SER A 5 43.86 -24.93 -3.80
C SER A 5 43.21 -24.10 -2.70
N THR A 6 42.50 -23.04 -3.07
CA THR A 6 41.71 -22.22 -2.14
C THR A 6 40.30 -22.81 -2.03
N PHE A 7 39.98 -23.40 -0.87
CA PHE A 7 38.60 -23.76 -0.51
C PHE A 7 37.83 -22.49 -0.14
N ILE A 8 36.77 -22.17 -0.90
CA ILE A 8 35.78 -21.15 -0.53
C ILE A 8 34.67 -21.85 0.24
N ILE A 9 34.63 -21.64 1.55
CA ILE A 9 33.50 -22.01 2.40
C ILE A 9 32.44 -20.90 2.24
N ALA A 10 31.38 -21.18 1.48
CA ALA A 10 30.21 -20.32 1.44
C ALA A 10 29.36 -20.56 2.71
N PRO A 11 29.04 -19.53 3.51
CA PRO A 11 28.13 -19.70 4.64
C PRO A 11 26.71 -19.89 4.08
N LEU A 12 26.13 -21.06 4.34
CA LEU A 12 24.72 -21.35 4.07
C LEU A 12 23.89 -20.52 5.06
N CYS A 13 23.43 -19.35 4.62
CA CYS A 13 22.49 -18.53 5.37
C CYS A 13 21.11 -19.19 5.28
N LEU A 14 20.77 -20.05 6.26
CA LEU A 14 19.38 -20.46 6.49
C LEU A 14 18.62 -19.22 6.97
N GLY A 15 17.95 -18.55 6.04
CA GLY A 15 16.93 -17.56 6.36
C GLY A 15 15.74 -18.28 7.00
N LEU A 16 15.74 -18.40 8.33
CA LEU A 16 14.50 -18.60 9.07
C LEU A 16 13.61 -17.40 8.77
N ALA A 17 12.57 -17.62 7.96
CA ALA A 17 11.48 -16.66 7.83
C ALA A 17 10.90 -16.47 9.24
N SER A 18 11.30 -15.38 9.88
CA SER A 18 10.68 -14.85 11.08
C SER A 18 9.23 -14.57 10.72
N THR A 19 8.33 -15.50 11.03
CA THR A 19 6.90 -15.22 11.05
C THR A 19 6.72 -14.04 11.99
N ALA A 20 6.37 -12.86 11.44
CA ALA A 20 6.09 -11.68 12.25
C ALA A 20 5.03 -12.09 13.29
N MET A 21 5.35 -11.97 14.58
CA MET A 21 4.35 -12.26 15.59
C MET A 21 3.19 -11.29 15.43
N ALA A 22 1.96 -11.81 15.53
CA ALA A 22 0.75 -11.00 15.50
C ALA A 22 0.87 -9.86 16.52
N VAL A 23 0.36 -8.68 16.16
CA VAL A 23 0.40 -7.50 17.03
C VAL A 23 -0.56 -7.73 18.20
N GLU A 24 -0.11 -7.46 19.43
CA GLU A 24 -0.98 -7.52 20.61
C GLU A 24 -2.19 -6.60 20.42
N LYS A 25 -3.40 -7.17 20.47
CA LYS A 25 -4.66 -6.43 20.36
C LYS A 25 -4.88 -5.61 21.62
N ARG A 26 -4.80 -4.28 21.50
CA ARG A 26 -5.03 -3.36 22.62
C ARG A 26 -5.50 -2.01 22.12
N LYS A 27 -6.50 -1.44 22.79
CA LYS A 27 -7.00 -0.08 22.58
C LYS A 27 -5.89 0.96 22.74
N PHE A 28 -6.19 2.20 22.38
CA PHE A 28 -5.36 3.33 22.82
C PHE A 28 -5.29 3.38 24.34
N ASP A 29 -4.12 3.72 24.86
CA ASP A 29 -3.87 3.69 26.30
C ASP A 29 -4.38 4.94 27.02
N PHE A 30 -4.45 6.06 26.28
CA PHE A 30 -4.98 7.31 26.77
C PHE A 30 -5.56 8.14 25.62
N VAL A 31 -6.78 8.63 25.77
CA VAL A 31 -7.44 9.55 24.84
C VAL A 31 -7.56 10.93 25.50
N VAL A 32 -6.87 11.92 24.95
CA VAL A 32 -6.89 13.28 25.49
C VAL A 32 -8.28 13.90 25.33
N GLY A 33 -8.81 14.45 26.43
CA GLY A 33 -10.16 15.00 26.52
C GLY A 33 -11.23 13.99 26.96
N VAL A 34 -10.94 12.68 26.91
CA VAL A 34 -11.83 11.62 27.42
C VAL A 34 -11.29 11.08 28.75
N ASP A 35 -10.02 10.65 28.77
CA ASP A 35 -9.38 10.10 29.97
C ASP A 35 -8.72 11.17 30.85
N GLY A 36 -8.58 12.39 30.31
CA GLY A 36 -7.99 13.55 30.98
C GLY A 36 -7.24 14.46 30.01
N ASP A 37 -6.54 15.46 30.55
CA ASP A 37 -5.71 16.38 29.77
C ASP A 37 -4.34 15.77 29.42
N PHE A 38 -3.50 16.53 28.69
CA PHE A 38 -2.17 16.05 28.32
C PHE A 38 -1.24 15.85 29.54
N LYS A 39 -1.47 16.57 30.64
CA LYS A 39 -0.70 16.37 31.88
C LYS A 39 -1.00 15.00 32.49
N ALA A 40 -2.28 14.61 32.51
CA ALA A 40 -2.70 13.28 32.92
C ALA A 40 -2.15 12.20 31.97
N ALA A 41 -2.15 12.45 30.66
CA ALA A 41 -1.57 11.54 29.68
C ALA A 41 -0.07 11.28 29.91
N MET A 42 0.70 12.34 30.20
CA MET A 42 2.12 12.25 30.53
C MET A 42 2.37 11.43 31.80
N ALA A 43 1.56 11.66 32.84
CA ALA A 43 1.66 10.91 34.09
C ALA A 43 1.33 9.42 33.88
N ALA A 44 0.26 9.12 33.13
CA ALA A 44 -0.14 7.75 32.80
C ALA A 44 0.94 7.03 31.98
N ALA A 45 1.51 7.68 30.97
CA ALA A 45 2.60 7.12 30.17
C ALA A 45 3.85 6.83 31.04
N SER A 46 4.21 7.74 31.95
CA SER A 46 5.32 7.53 32.87
C SER A 46 5.07 6.35 33.81
N ALA A 47 3.86 6.21 34.36
CA ALA A 47 3.50 5.12 35.26
C ALA A 47 3.51 3.76 34.55
N ALA A 48 3.11 3.72 33.27
CA ALA A 48 3.08 2.50 32.47
C ALA A 48 4.46 1.92 32.13
N SER A 49 5.54 2.72 32.29
CA SER A 49 6.93 2.31 32.00
C SER A 49 7.10 1.62 30.63
N PRO A 50 6.69 2.27 29.52
CA PRO A 50 6.70 1.68 28.19
C PRO A 50 8.10 1.26 27.72
N SER A 51 8.12 0.28 26.82
CA SER A 51 9.32 -0.30 26.22
C SER A 51 9.15 -0.48 24.71
N GLU A 52 10.22 -0.88 24.02
CA GLU A 52 10.18 -1.17 22.58
C GLU A 52 9.13 -2.23 22.22
N SER A 53 8.96 -3.26 23.06
CA SER A 53 7.94 -4.30 22.89
C SER A 53 6.56 -3.93 23.45
N LYS A 54 6.47 -2.93 24.33
CA LYS A 54 5.23 -2.49 24.97
C LYS A 54 5.11 -0.97 24.97
N ARG A 55 4.76 -0.45 23.81
CA ARG A 55 4.52 0.98 23.56
C ARG A 55 3.24 1.48 24.23
N PHE A 56 3.27 2.74 24.68
CA PHE A 56 2.10 3.48 25.19
C PHE A 56 1.57 4.44 24.11
N VAL A 57 0.27 4.41 23.81
CA VAL A 57 -0.34 5.22 22.75
C VAL A 57 -1.27 6.27 23.35
N ILE A 58 -0.91 7.54 23.15
CA ILE A 58 -1.74 8.70 23.46
C ILE A 58 -2.42 9.16 22.17
N PHE A 59 -3.75 9.15 22.15
CA PHE A 59 -4.56 9.60 21.03
C PHE A 59 -5.13 11.00 21.27
N PHE A 60 -5.09 11.83 20.25
CA PHE A 60 -5.62 13.19 20.21
C PHE A 60 -6.75 13.25 19.18
N PRO A 61 -8.02 13.23 19.62
CA PRO A 61 -9.14 13.63 18.77
C PRO A 61 -8.91 15.00 18.11
N ASP A 62 -9.69 15.31 17.06
CA ASP A 62 -9.64 16.64 16.45
C ASP A 62 -9.94 17.73 17.51
N GLY A 63 -9.04 18.70 17.65
CA GLY A 63 -9.09 19.71 18.70
C GLY A 63 -7.76 20.44 18.86
N GLU A 64 -7.80 21.58 19.56
CA GLU A 64 -6.61 22.35 19.92
C GLU A 64 -6.27 22.15 21.41
N TYR A 65 -5.01 21.80 21.67
CA TYR A 65 -4.49 21.44 22.99
C TYR A 65 -3.37 22.41 23.40
N ASP A 66 -3.64 23.27 24.38
CA ASP A 66 -2.67 24.24 24.90
C ASP A 66 -1.79 23.62 26.01
N LEU A 67 -0.49 23.55 25.75
CA LEU A 67 0.53 22.98 26.62
C LEU A 67 1.28 24.01 27.48
N THR A 68 0.96 25.30 27.35
CA THR A 68 1.72 26.43 27.94
C THR A 68 2.01 26.29 29.44
N LYS A 69 1.17 25.61 30.22
CA LYS A 69 1.39 25.44 31.67
C LYS A 69 1.39 23.98 32.14
N VAL A 70 1.45 23.03 31.21
CA VAL A 70 1.32 21.60 31.53
C VAL A 70 2.43 21.12 32.47
N THR A 71 3.68 21.57 32.26
CA THR A 71 4.86 21.18 33.06
C THR A 71 5.27 22.20 34.13
N ALA A 72 4.46 23.23 34.37
CA ALA A 72 4.78 24.34 35.29
C ALA A 72 6.12 25.05 34.99
N ASP A 73 6.61 24.97 33.74
CA ASP A 73 7.78 25.73 33.30
C ASP A 73 7.46 27.23 33.27
N ARG A 74 8.39 28.06 33.74
CA ARG A 74 8.21 29.51 33.84
C ARG A 74 7.93 30.17 32.48
N HIS A 75 8.51 29.65 31.41
CA HIS A 75 8.48 30.22 30.07
C HIS A 75 7.51 29.49 29.14
N GLY A 76 6.78 28.51 29.66
CA GLY A 76 5.81 27.72 28.91
C GLY A 76 6.40 26.60 28.06
N LYS A 77 7.65 26.20 28.32
CA LYS A 77 8.27 25.02 27.69
C LYS A 77 7.66 23.73 28.22
N THR A 78 7.22 22.84 27.34
CA THR A 78 6.65 21.55 27.76
C THR A 78 7.68 20.42 27.64
N THR A 79 8.19 19.93 28.76
CA THR A 79 9.14 18.80 28.83
C THR A 79 8.42 17.46 28.84
N PHE A 80 8.76 16.57 27.92
CA PHE A 80 8.25 15.20 27.84
C PHE A 80 9.40 14.19 27.89
N SER A 81 9.49 13.38 28.96
CA SER A 81 10.68 12.55 29.22
C SER A 81 10.49 11.04 29.02
N THR A 82 9.26 10.57 28.82
CA THR A 82 8.95 9.13 28.69
C THR A 82 9.30 8.63 27.28
N SER A 83 10.01 7.50 27.17
CA SER A 83 10.37 6.88 25.88
C SER A 83 9.29 5.91 25.40
N PHE A 84 9.36 5.45 24.14
CA PHE A 84 8.45 4.45 23.55
C PHE A 84 6.96 4.82 23.65
N VAL A 85 6.68 6.13 23.54
CA VAL A 85 5.33 6.68 23.48
C VAL A 85 4.99 7.07 22.05
N SER A 86 3.73 6.81 21.67
CA SER A 86 3.14 7.37 20.46
C SER A 86 2.19 8.51 20.76
N LEU A 87 2.29 9.59 20.00
CA LEU A 87 1.32 10.67 19.97
C LEU A 87 0.62 10.63 18.62
N ILE A 88 -0.67 10.26 18.60
CA ILE A 88 -1.42 10.01 17.38
C ILE A 88 -2.57 11.00 17.32
N GLY A 89 -2.61 11.85 16.29
CA GLY A 89 -3.76 12.69 16.04
C GLY A 89 -4.82 11.98 15.19
N GLN A 90 -6.06 12.42 15.33
CA GLN A 90 -7.15 12.01 14.45
C GLN A 90 -6.89 12.52 13.02
N THR A 91 -6.63 13.82 12.88
CA THR A 91 -6.34 14.47 11.60
C THR A 91 -5.21 15.48 11.78
N ARG A 92 -4.18 15.44 10.91
CA ARG A 92 -3.01 16.33 11.00
C ARG A 92 -3.35 17.79 11.22
N ASP A 93 -4.24 18.33 10.41
CA ASP A 93 -4.53 19.77 10.40
C ASP A 93 -5.58 20.19 11.43
N LYS A 94 -6.12 19.25 12.24
CA LYS A 94 -7.16 19.52 13.25
C LYS A 94 -6.80 19.07 14.65
N ALA A 95 -5.94 18.06 14.83
CA ALA A 95 -5.33 17.72 16.12
C ALA A 95 -4.09 18.61 16.32
N ILE A 96 -4.28 19.77 16.93
CA ILE A 96 -3.28 20.82 17.06
C ILE A 96 -2.77 20.87 18.50
N ILE A 97 -1.50 20.58 18.69
CA ILE A 97 -0.81 20.75 19.95
C ILE A 97 -0.06 22.08 19.90
N ALA A 98 -0.28 22.96 20.86
CA ALA A 98 0.35 24.27 20.85
C ALA A 98 0.83 24.72 22.23
N ASN A 99 1.78 25.63 22.26
CA ASN A 99 2.07 26.43 23.46
C ASN A 99 2.28 27.90 23.07
N LYS A 100 2.35 28.75 24.09
CA LYS A 100 2.80 30.15 24.01
C LYS A 100 3.90 30.35 25.03
N THR A 101 5.07 30.73 24.55
CA THR A 101 6.22 31.09 25.37
C THR A 101 6.38 32.60 25.43
N ASP A 102 7.07 33.10 26.47
CA ASP A 102 7.14 34.55 26.76
C ASP A 102 8.53 35.17 26.48
N THR A 103 9.52 34.33 26.21
CA THR A 103 10.93 34.74 26.13
C THR A 103 11.61 34.04 24.96
N GLU A 104 12.38 34.81 24.17
CA GLU A 104 13.21 34.30 23.08
C GLU A 104 14.40 33.52 23.66
N SER A 105 14.47 32.22 23.36
CA SER A 105 15.64 31.37 23.60
C SER A 105 15.37 29.95 23.12
N ILE A 106 16.39 29.32 22.52
CA ILE A 106 16.32 27.89 22.18
C ILE A 106 16.09 27.01 23.42
N GLY A 107 16.47 27.47 24.61
CA GLY A 107 16.31 26.74 25.87
C GLY A 107 14.95 26.91 26.56
N HIS A 108 14.10 27.82 26.07
CA HIS A 108 12.84 28.20 26.73
C HIS A 108 11.61 28.02 25.85
N THR A 109 11.77 27.85 24.54
CA THR A 109 10.65 28.06 23.61
C THR A 109 9.93 26.78 23.20
N ALA A 110 10.52 25.60 23.38
CA ALA A 110 9.99 24.34 22.84
C ALA A 110 8.54 24.03 23.27
N THR A 111 7.65 23.85 22.27
CA THR A 111 6.31 23.27 22.47
C THR A 111 6.38 21.84 22.98
N LEU A 112 7.34 21.06 22.49
CA LEU A 112 7.67 19.72 22.98
C LEU A 112 9.19 19.58 23.10
N TYR A 113 9.67 19.59 24.33
CA TYR A 113 11.07 19.33 24.67
C TYR A 113 11.26 17.85 25.00
N LEU A 114 11.93 17.13 24.09
CA LEU A 114 12.33 15.73 24.26
C LEU A 114 13.74 15.70 24.83
N SER A 115 13.85 15.46 26.14
CA SER A 115 15.12 15.59 26.86
C SER A 115 16.12 14.48 26.53
N GLY A 116 15.61 13.28 26.21
CA GLY A 116 16.41 12.07 25.99
C GLY A 116 15.62 10.86 25.49
N ASN A 117 14.49 11.11 24.84
CA ASN A 117 13.49 10.08 24.54
C ASN A 117 13.98 9.15 23.43
N LYS A 118 13.69 7.86 23.59
CA LYS A 118 13.94 6.83 22.57
C LYS A 118 12.63 6.34 21.98
N GLY A 119 12.60 6.04 20.69
CA GLY A 119 11.46 5.37 20.07
C GLY A 119 10.17 6.18 20.13
N MET A 120 10.22 7.51 20.11
CA MET A 120 9.01 8.33 19.97
C MET A 120 8.39 8.12 18.60
N TYR A 121 7.05 8.07 18.52
CA TYR A 121 6.33 8.00 17.24
C TYR A 121 5.21 9.03 17.22
N LEU A 122 5.28 10.00 16.32
CA LEU A 122 4.20 10.98 16.13
C LEU A 122 3.57 10.75 14.76
N GLN A 123 2.24 10.76 14.71
CA GLN A 123 1.52 10.69 13.44
C GLN A 123 0.26 11.56 13.44
N ASP A 124 -0.05 12.14 12.28
CA ASP A 124 -1.33 12.81 11.97
C ASP A 124 -1.69 13.93 12.94
N LEU A 125 -0.71 14.77 13.33
CA LEU A 125 -0.94 15.93 14.20
C LEU A 125 -0.10 17.15 13.80
N THR A 126 -0.53 18.33 14.25
CA THR A 126 0.20 19.59 14.12
C THR A 126 0.78 19.99 15.46
N ILE A 127 2.05 20.41 15.49
CA ILE A 127 2.69 21.05 16.65
C ILE A 127 3.04 22.48 16.29
N GLN A 128 2.58 23.43 17.10
CA GLN A 128 2.72 24.85 16.83
C GLN A 128 3.24 25.62 18.03
N ASN A 129 4.20 26.50 17.79
CA ASN A 129 4.58 27.52 18.75
C ASN A 129 3.83 28.82 18.40
N LYS A 130 2.91 29.25 19.27
CA LYS A 130 2.03 30.42 19.02
C LYS A 130 2.52 31.70 19.68
N SER A 131 3.80 31.75 20.05
CA SER A 131 4.40 32.94 20.67
C SER A 131 4.37 34.16 19.76
N THR A 132 4.19 35.34 20.35
CA THR A 132 4.07 36.62 19.62
C THR A 132 5.09 37.67 20.05
N TYR A 133 6.02 37.36 20.96
CA TYR A 133 6.97 38.32 21.55
C TYR A 133 7.95 38.96 20.54
N CYS A 134 7.89 38.58 19.27
CA CYS A 134 8.80 39.07 18.21
C CYS A 134 8.13 39.98 17.18
N GLY A 135 6.81 40.16 17.23
CA GLY A 135 6.08 40.86 16.17
C GLY A 135 6.40 40.25 14.79
N SER A 136 6.93 41.08 13.87
CA SER A 136 7.33 40.67 12.51
C SER A 136 8.79 40.23 12.38
N SER A 137 9.58 40.25 13.46
CA SER A 137 10.98 39.85 13.45
C SER A 137 11.14 38.33 13.51
N ALA A 138 12.18 37.79 12.87
CA ALA A 138 12.55 36.39 13.04
C ALA A 138 13.14 36.16 14.44
N CYS A 139 12.66 35.14 15.15
CA CYS A 139 13.13 34.79 16.48
C CYS A 139 12.83 33.32 16.79
N ARG A 140 13.57 32.75 17.74
CA ARG A 140 13.51 31.31 18.04
C ARG A 140 12.20 30.95 18.69
N GLN A 141 11.46 30.03 18.07
CA GLN A 141 10.18 29.55 18.54
C GLN A 141 10.13 28.06 18.27
N VAL A 142 10.80 27.26 19.09
CA VAL A 142 10.95 25.83 18.78
C VAL A 142 9.61 25.11 18.94
N THR A 143 9.23 24.26 17.99
CA THR A 143 8.09 23.34 18.15
C THR A 143 8.57 22.07 18.84
N ILE A 144 9.40 21.27 18.16
CA ILE A 144 10.06 20.10 18.73
C ILE A 144 11.53 20.40 18.95
N GLN A 145 11.99 20.20 20.18
CA GLN A 145 13.40 20.25 20.56
C GLN A 145 13.85 18.88 21.07
N GLN A 146 14.70 18.19 20.31
CA GLN A 146 15.29 16.92 20.70
C GLN A 146 16.70 17.14 21.27
N ASN A 147 16.82 17.14 22.60
CA ASN A 147 18.12 17.36 23.25
C ASN A 147 19.03 16.13 23.14
N SER A 148 18.45 14.94 23.26
CA SER A 148 19.10 13.66 22.99
C SER A 148 18.02 12.61 22.73
N GLY A 149 18.42 11.39 22.37
CA GLY A 149 17.48 10.31 22.08
C GLY A 149 18.00 9.40 20.99
N ASP A 150 17.17 8.46 20.57
CA ASP A 150 17.43 7.66 19.38
C ASP A 150 16.14 7.02 18.85
N LYS A 151 16.10 6.74 17.55
CA LYS A 151 15.00 6.05 16.87
C LYS A 151 13.63 6.73 16.93
N ASN A 152 13.59 8.06 16.88
CA ASN A 152 12.32 8.78 16.83
C ASN A 152 11.76 8.80 15.39
N ILE A 153 10.44 8.75 15.24
CA ILE A 153 9.74 8.71 13.95
C ILE A 153 8.61 9.74 13.95
N PHE A 154 8.55 10.58 12.93
CA PHE A 154 7.49 11.56 12.73
C PHE A 154 6.87 11.38 11.34
N LYS A 155 5.66 10.81 11.26
CA LYS A 155 4.95 10.50 10.01
C LYS A 155 3.76 11.44 9.81
N ASN A 156 3.67 12.15 8.70
CA ASN A 156 2.59 13.10 8.43
C ASN A 156 2.36 14.09 9.59
N VAL A 157 3.45 14.55 10.20
CA VAL A 157 3.45 15.57 11.27
C VAL A 157 3.67 16.93 10.64
N LYS A 158 2.94 17.95 11.12
CA LYS A 158 3.12 19.33 10.71
C LYS A 158 3.72 20.17 11.83
N LEU A 159 4.82 20.85 11.56
CA LEU A 159 5.42 21.83 12.48
C LEU A 159 5.22 23.24 11.94
N VAL A 160 4.70 24.13 12.78
CA VAL A 160 4.44 25.53 12.41
C VAL A 160 5.10 26.46 13.41
N SER A 161 6.10 27.22 12.94
CA SER A 161 6.71 28.27 13.76
C SER A 161 7.54 29.29 12.95
N GLY A 162 8.32 30.11 13.65
CA GLY A 162 9.29 31.07 13.12
C GLY A 162 10.68 30.47 12.95
N GLN A 163 11.67 31.05 13.64
CA GLN A 163 13.06 30.58 13.58
C GLN A 163 13.27 29.38 14.52
N ASP A 164 14.21 28.50 14.16
CA ASP A 164 14.56 27.28 14.91
C ASP A 164 13.34 26.33 15.13
N THR A 165 12.43 26.25 14.15
CA THR A 165 11.16 25.49 14.26
C THR A 165 11.36 24.06 14.72
N TYR A 166 12.32 23.33 14.13
CA TYR A 166 12.70 21.98 14.53
C TYR A 166 14.18 21.97 14.93
N TYR A 167 14.43 21.63 16.20
CA TYR A 167 15.77 21.49 16.73
C TYR A 167 16.06 20.05 17.13
N THR A 168 17.25 19.58 16.78
CA THR A 168 17.77 18.28 17.21
C THR A 168 19.23 18.44 17.59
N ASN A 169 19.69 17.71 18.61
CA ASN A 169 21.07 17.77 19.08
C ASN A 169 21.80 16.43 18.98
N LYS A 170 21.14 15.32 19.31
CA LYS A 170 21.75 13.99 19.23
C LYS A 170 20.69 12.91 19.02
N GLY A 171 21.04 11.90 18.22
CA GLY A 171 20.22 10.72 17.95
C GLY A 171 19.86 10.57 16.48
N ARG A 172 19.25 9.43 16.13
CA ARG A 172 18.63 9.22 14.82
C ARG A 172 17.16 9.60 14.85
N THR A 173 16.67 10.25 13.78
CA THR A 173 15.24 10.56 13.63
C THR A 173 14.79 10.41 12.17
N TYR A 174 13.63 9.77 11.97
CA TYR A 174 13.04 9.55 10.66
C TYR A 174 11.78 10.41 10.49
N TRP A 175 11.72 11.15 9.38
CA TRP A 175 10.54 11.90 8.96
C TRP A 175 9.97 11.28 7.69
N GLU A 176 8.65 11.13 7.61
CA GLU A 176 7.96 10.63 6.42
C GLU A 176 6.68 11.45 6.16
N ASP A 177 6.52 12.00 4.95
CA ASP A 177 5.30 12.68 4.48
C ASP A 177 4.77 13.86 5.35
N GLY A 178 5.65 14.52 6.11
CA GLY A 178 5.31 15.66 6.97
C GLY A 178 5.41 17.04 6.32
N GLU A 179 5.20 18.08 7.13
CA GLU A 179 5.41 19.48 6.75
C GLU A 179 6.15 20.25 7.85
N ILE A 180 7.17 21.02 7.50
CA ILE A 180 7.88 21.90 8.42
C ILE A 180 7.87 23.31 7.84
N GLN A 181 7.22 24.23 8.55
CA GLN A 181 7.15 25.64 8.18
C GLN A 181 8.02 26.49 9.09
N GLY A 182 8.81 27.40 8.51
CA GLY A 182 9.59 28.34 9.31
C GLY A 182 10.31 29.42 8.51
N THR A 183 11.15 30.19 9.20
CA THR A 183 11.80 31.38 8.66
C THR A 183 13.33 31.26 8.58
N VAL A 184 14.04 31.59 9.65
CA VAL A 184 15.50 31.49 9.75
C VAL A 184 15.85 30.17 10.44
N ASP A 185 16.82 29.43 9.88
CA ASP A 185 17.39 28.23 10.48
C ASP A 185 16.33 27.22 10.96
N PHE A 186 15.23 27.08 10.22
CA PHE A 186 14.04 26.45 10.81
C PHE A 186 14.19 24.93 11.01
N ILE A 187 15.22 24.31 10.45
CA ILE A 187 15.73 22.99 10.83
C ILE A 187 17.19 23.16 11.28
N CYS A 188 17.47 23.00 12.57
CA CYS A 188 18.79 23.32 13.09
C CYS A 188 19.30 22.37 14.18
N GLY A 189 20.62 22.42 14.39
CA GLY A 189 21.32 21.60 15.37
C GLY A 189 22.09 20.42 14.75
N ASN A 190 22.07 19.26 15.38
CA ASN A 190 22.93 18.11 15.16
C ASN A 190 22.13 16.79 15.21
N GLY A 191 22.79 15.65 14.98
CA GLY A 191 22.17 14.33 14.87
C GLY A 191 22.01 13.87 13.42
N ASP A 192 21.63 12.60 13.26
CA ASP A 192 21.38 12.01 11.95
C ASP A 192 19.87 11.98 11.71
N VAL A 193 19.39 12.80 10.79
CA VAL A 193 17.96 12.91 10.50
C VAL A 193 17.70 12.69 9.02
N PHE A 194 16.86 11.71 8.74
CA PHE A 194 16.45 11.37 7.38
C PHE A 194 15.01 11.81 7.15
N PHE A 195 14.81 12.71 6.19
CA PHE A 195 13.52 13.24 5.80
C PHE A 195 13.11 12.65 4.46
N GLU A 196 12.06 11.85 4.45
CA GLU A 196 11.46 11.26 3.25
C GLU A 196 10.17 12.03 2.91
N GLY A 197 10.06 12.55 1.69
CA GLY A 197 8.81 13.14 1.19
C GLY A 197 8.35 14.43 1.90
N THR A 198 9.16 14.99 2.80
CA THR A 198 8.75 16.10 3.68
C THR A 198 8.60 17.41 2.90
N ASN A 199 7.50 18.14 3.18
CA ASN A 199 7.26 19.49 2.65
C ASN A 199 7.93 20.55 3.52
N LEU A 200 8.79 21.37 2.93
CA LEU A 200 9.57 22.41 3.59
C LEU A 200 9.03 23.76 3.12
N VAL A 201 8.47 24.55 4.04
CA VAL A 201 7.78 25.80 3.69
C VAL A 201 8.50 27.00 4.29
N MET A 202 9.11 27.82 3.42
CA MET A 202 9.71 29.09 3.82
C MET A 202 8.62 30.16 3.98
N THR A 203 8.54 30.76 5.17
CA THR A 203 7.46 31.70 5.53
C THR A 203 7.90 33.16 5.60
N ARG A 204 9.12 33.47 5.14
CA ARG A 204 9.71 34.82 5.17
C ARG A 204 10.48 35.14 3.88
N ASN A 205 10.54 36.43 3.54
CA ASN A 205 11.47 36.95 2.54
C ASN A 205 12.92 36.84 3.08
N GLY A 206 13.67 35.89 2.54
CA GLY A 206 14.98 35.50 3.04
C GLY A 206 14.94 34.65 4.32
N GLY A 207 15.95 33.81 4.47
CA GLY A 207 16.05 32.83 5.55
C GLY A 207 16.86 31.61 5.11
N TYR A 208 16.87 30.60 5.97
CA TYR A 208 17.62 29.36 5.76
C TYR A 208 16.73 28.18 6.14
N ILE A 209 16.63 27.19 5.26
CA ILE A 209 15.95 25.93 5.61
C ILE A 209 16.75 25.22 6.70
N THR A 210 18.06 25.08 6.52
CA THR A 210 18.92 24.36 7.47
C THR A 210 20.01 25.22 8.11
N ALA A 211 20.28 24.97 9.39
CA ALA A 211 21.49 25.41 10.08
C ALA A 211 22.08 24.27 10.93
N ALA A 212 22.84 23.40 10.27
CA ALA A 212 23.39 22.21 10.91
C ALA A 212 24.73 22.50 11.62
N GLN A 213 24.96 21.83 12.75
CA GLN A 213 26.21 21.77 13.48
C GLN A 213 26.63 20.31 13.70
N THR A 214 26.95 19.63 12.60
CA THR A 214 27.01 18.16 12.58
C THR A 214 28.30 17.61 13.17
N SER A 215 28.18 16.80 14.22
CA SER A 215 29.27 15.98 14.77
C SER A 215 29.10 14.49 14.49
N THR A 216 27.97 14.08 13.90
CA THR A 216 27.65 12.69 13.54
C THR A 216 28.11 12.36 12.11
N GLU A 217 27.90 11.12 11.69
CA GLU A 217 28.39 10.66 10.38
C GLU A 217 27.64 11.33 9.23
N TRP A 218 26.31 11.44 9.31
CA TRP A 218 25.45 11.77 8.17
C TRP A 218 24.86 13.18 8.22
N GLY A 219 24.43 13.65 9.40
CA GLY A 219 23.74 14.94 9.53
C GLY A 219 22.32 14.89 8.98
N TYR A 220 21.91 15.93 8.25
CA TYR A 220 20.55 16.00 7.69
C TYR A 220 20.51 15.54 6.24
N VAL A 221 19.64 14.58 5.96
CA VAL A 221 19.46 14.01 4.62
C VAL A 221 17.99 14.16 4.24
N PHE A 222 17.73 14.96 3.22
CA PHE A 222 16.40 15.18 2.66
C PHE A 222 16.30 14.40 1.36
N ASN A 223 15.45 13.37 1.32
CA ASN A 223 15.16 12.60 0.13
C ASN A 223 13.70 12.81 -0.29
N ASN A 224 13.47 13.00 -1.60
CA ASN A 224 12.15 13.27 -2.17
C ASN A 224 11.42 14.46 -1.51
N ALA A 225 12.17 15.39 -0.91
CA ALA A 225 11.61 16.56 -0.25
C ALA A 225 10.91 17.48 -1.25
N LYS A 226 9.95 18.26 -0.74
CA LYS A 226 9.25 19.30 -1.49
C LYS A 226 9.58 20.65 -0.89
N ILE A 227 9.95 21.64 -1.70
CA ILE A 227 10.23 23.00 -1.22
C ILE A 227 9.17 23.97 -1.74
N ASN A 228 8.53 24.68 -0.81
CA ASN A 228 7.46 25.64 -1.04
C ASN A 228 7.72 26.95 -0.27
N VAL A 229 6.95 27.98 -0.60
CA VAL A 229 6.91 29.27 0.10
C VAL A 229 5.48 29.60 0.48
N SER A 230 5.26 30.25 1.63
CA SER A 230 3.92 30.72 2.01
C SER A 230 3.45 31.92 1.18
N ASN A 231 4.37 32.61 0.51
CA ASN A 231 4.10 33.73 -0.38
C ASN A 231 5.03 33.63 -1.60
N GLY A 232 4.47 33.71 -2.81
CA GLY A 232 5.24 33.60 -4.06
C GLY A 232 6.38 34.60 -4.21
N SER A 233 6.30 35.78 -3.56
CA SER A 233 7.38 36.79 -3.54
C SER A 233 8.64 36.32 -2.81
N TYR A 234 8.59 35.23 -2.05
CA TYR A 234 9.75 34.67 -1.35
C TYR A 234 10.56 33.71 -2.23
N ASN A 235 10.06 33.33 -3.40
CA ASN A 235 10.80 32.52 -4.36
C ASN A 235 12.10 33.21 -4.77
N GLY A 236 13.21 32.49 -4.73
CA GLY A 236 14.54 33.03 -5.04
C GLY A 236 15.18 33.87 -3.92
N THR A 237 14.57 33.98 -2.74
CA THR A 237 15.06 34.85 -1.65
C THR A 237 15.77 34.11 -0.52
N PHE A 238 15.55 32.81 -0.38
CA PHE A 238 16.05 31.99 0.74
C PHE A 238 17.20 31.06 0.33
N TYR A 239 17.81 30.41 1.31
CA TYR A 239 18.89 29.44 1.10
C TYR A 239 18.49 28.03 1.58
N LEU A 240 19.03 27.00 0.93
CA LEU A 240 18.93 25.60 1.36
C LEU A 240 19.54 25.39 2.76
N GLY A 241 20.58 26.16 3.07
CA GLY A 241 21.17 26.14 4.40
C GLY A 241 22.40 27.00 4.57
N ARG A 242 22.88 27.01 5.81
CA ARG A 242 24.18 27.55 6.21
C ARG A 242 24.85 26.66 7.25
N SER A 243 26.18 26.72 7.31
CA SER A 243 26.92 25.94 8.30
C SER A 243 26.87 26.65 9.65
N TRP A 244 26.14 26.11 10.62
CA TRP A 244 26.24 26.57 12.00
C TRP A 244 27.61 26.17 12.56
N ASN A 245 28.00 24.89 12.42
CA ASN A 245 29.36 24.42 12.71
C ASN A 245 29.66 23.08 12.00
N HIS A 246 30.58 23.05 11.04
CA HIS A 246 30.98 21.82 10.32
C HIS A 246 29.81 21.03 9.72
N ALA A 247 28.78 21.75 9.23
CA ALA A 247 27.52 21.18 8.78
C ALA A 247 27.67 20.02 7.78
N LYS A 248 26.79 19.01 7.92
CA LYS A 248 26.53 17.99 6.91
C LYS A 248 25.06 18.01 6.52
N VAL A 249 24.76 18.39 5.27
CA VAL A 249 23.39 18.44 4.73
C VAL A 249 23.37 17.95 3.28
N ALA A 250 22.41 17.08 2.96
CA ALA A 250 22.18 16.57 1.60
C ALA A 250 20.70 16.73 1.19
N PHE A 251 20.45 17.25 -0.01
CA PHE A 251 19.15 17.27 -0.67
C PHE A 251 19.16 16.37 -1.90
N LEU A 252 18.36 15.30 -1.89
CA LEU A 252 18.30 14.27 -2.91
C LEU A 252 16.89 14.23 -3.51
N ASN A 253 16.79 14.15 -4.84
CA ASN A 253 15.52 13.98 -5.55
C ASN A 253 14.46 15.03 -5.16
N THR A 254 14.90 16.25 -4.83
CA THR A 254 14.05 17.29 -4.25
C THR A 254 13.22 17.98 -5.34
N THR A 255 11.92 18.11 -5.12
CA THR A 255 11.03 18.90 -5.98
C THR A 255 10.86 20.31 -5.42
N MET A 256 11.42 21.31 -6.09
CA MET A 256 11.36 22.71 -5.70
C MET A 256 10.26 23.44 -6.48
N TYR A 257 9.10 23.61 -5.83
CA TYR A 257 8.04 24.50 -6.34
C TYR A 257 8.44 25.98 -6.18
N ALA A 258 9.22 26.28 -5.13
CA ALA A 258 9.97 27.51 -4.98
C ALA A 258 11.46 27.19 -4.87
N GLN A 259 12.29 27.98 -5.57
CA GLN A 259 13.73 27.78 -5.64
C GLN A 259 14.47 28.69 -4.65
N PRO A 260 15.61 28.26 -4.10
CA PRO A 260 16.47 29.14 -3.31
C PRO A 260 17.11 30.21 -4.22
N THR A 261 17.93 31.09 -3.63
CA THR A 261 18.84 31.95 -4.40
C THR A 261 19.69 31.10 -5.38
N ALA A 262 20.21 31.72 -6.45
CA ALA A 262 21.07 31.02 -7.41
C ALA A 262 22.28 30.33 -6.74
N GLU A 263 22.84 30.94 -5.70
CA GLU A 263 23.91 30.36 -4.88
C GLU A 263 23.49 29.11 -4.11
N GLY A 264 22.20 28.97 -3.80
CA GLY A 264 21.61 27.84 -3.06
C GLY A 264 22.00 27.81 -1.59
N TRP A 265 23.29 27.78 -1.29
CA TRP A 265 23.88 27.73 0.05
C TRP A 265 24.37 29.12 0.47
N GLY A 266 24.05 29.52 1.70
CA GLY A 266 24.37 30.87 2.15
C GLY A 266 25.73 31.02 2.84
N ALA A 267 25.88 32.14 3.55
CA ALA A 267 27.06 32.42 4.36
C ALA A 267 27.15 31.49 5.58
N ASP A 268 28.35 30.99 5.85
CA ASP A 268 28.71 30.18 6.99
C ASP A 268 28.78 30.99 8.30
N MET A 269 28.43 30.33 9.41
CA MET A 269 28.32 30.97 10.72
C MET A 269 29.61 30.81 11.54
N ASN A 270 29.89 29.62 12.09
CA ASN A 270 31.08 29.43 12.92
C ASN A 270 32.22 28.69 12.21
N SER A 271 31.93 27.87 11.20
CA SER A 271 32.93 27.15 10.41
C SER A 271 32.35 26.75 9.05
N ALA A 272 33.21 26.46 8.08
CA ALA A 272 32.79 25.96 6.77
C ALA A 272 32.06 24.61 6.92
N PRO A 273 31.09 24.30 6.04
CA PRO A 273 30.43 23.00 6.03
C PRO A 273 31.43 21.86 5.78
N THR A 274 31.17 20.70 6.38
CA THR A 274 31.87 19.46 6.03
C THR A 274 31.31 18.88 4.73
N VAL A 275 29.98 18.84 4.64
CA VAL A 275 29.22 18.29 3.51
C VAL A 275 28.05 19.22 3.21
N PHE A 276 27.98 19.72 1.98
CA PHE A 276 26.76 20.22 1.37
C PHE A 276 26.59 19.55 0.02
N GLY A 277 25.40 19.03 -0.25
CA GLY A 277 25.12 18.25 -1.45
C GLY A 277 23.71 18.45 -1.95
N GLU A 278 23.56 18.61 -3.25
CA GLU A 278 22.29 18.47 -3.95
C GLU A 278 22.42 17.50 -5.13
N TYR A 279 21.44 16.63 -5.29
CA TYR A 279 21.36 15.68 -6.40
C TYR A 279 19.94 15.61 -6.95
N ASN A 280 19.83 15.61 -8.29
CA ASN A 280 18.57 15.40 -9.01
C ASN A 280 17.42 16.32 -8.54
N SER A 281 17.72 17.60 -8.31
CA SER A 281 16.71 18.60 -7.97
C SER A 281 15.87 18.96 -9.20
N LYS A 282 14.54 18.97 -9.04
CA LYS A 282 13.57 19.22 -10.09
C LYS A 282 12.66 20.37 -9.73
N ASN A 283 12.14 21.09 -10.72
CA ASN A 283 11.10 22.09 -10.52
C ASN A 283 9.74 21.42 -10.30
N GLY A 284 8.71 22.21 -9.94
CA GLY A 284 7.36 21.72 -9.69
C GLY A 284 6.68 21.00 -10.87
N ASN A 285 7.21 21.15 -12.10
CA ASN A 285 6.73 20.44 -13.30
C ASN A 285 7.57 19.19 -13.62
N GLY A 286 8.51 18.81 -12.75
CA GLY A 286 9.39 17.66 -12.93
C GLY A 286 10.64 17.89 -13.81
N GLY A 287 10.83 19.10 -14.34
CA GLY A 287 12.01 19.46 -15.14
C GLY A 287 13.24 19.78 -14.28
N ALA A 288 14.44 19.72 -14.86
CA ALA A 288 15.67 20.08 -14.16
C ALA A 288 15.71 21.57 -13.74
N ILE A 289 16.43 21.86 -12.67
CA ILE A 289 16.70 23.23 -12.19
C ILE A 289 18.13 23.63 -12.58
N ASP A 290 18.37 24.94 -12.82
CA ASP A 290 19.72 25.47 -12.99
C ASP A 290 20.47 25.48 -11.65
N VAL A 291 21.54 24.70 -11.61
CA VAL A 291 22.41 24.52 -10.44
C VAL A 291 23.85 25.00 -10.72
N SER A 292 24.10 25.61 -11.88
CA SER A 292 25.45 26.03 -12.31
C SER A 292 26.08 27.09 -11.42
N ARG A 293 25.26 27.84 -10.69
CA ARG A 293 25.67 28.93 -9.80
C ARG A 293 25.73 28.55 -8.32
N ARG A 294 25.58 27.27 -7.98
CA ARG A 294 25.65 26.83 -6.60
C ARG A 294 27.01 27.19 -6.00
N LYS A 295 26.96 27.75 -4.79
CA LYS A 295 28.15 28.14 -4.04
C LYS A 295 29.03 26.91 -3.81
N THR A 296 30.31 27.05 -4.10
CA THR A 296 31.32 26.00 -3.92
C THR A 296 32.41 26.39 -2.95
N TYR A 297 32.67 27.69 -2.73
CA TYR A 297 33.67 28.16 -1.77
C TYR A 297 33.01 28.71 -0.49
N PHE A 298 33.53 28.30 0.66
CA PHE A 298 33.06 28.70 1.99
C PHE A 298 34.23 29.30 2.79
N ASN A 299 33.98 30.42 3.47
CA ASN A 299 35.03 31.29 4.03
C ASN A 299 35.47 30.90 5.45
N GLY A 300 34.87 29.88 6.05
CA GLY A 300 35.07 29.47 7.42
C GLY A 300 34.24 30.23 8.47
N GLY A 301 33.43 31.22 8.10
CA GLY A 301 32.66 32.02 9.07
C GLY A 301 33.57 32.63 10.14
N LYS A 302 33.29 32.36 11.43
CA LYS A 302 34.15 32.79 12.55
C LYS A 302 35.49 32.05 12.63
N ASP A 303 35.56 30.81 12.15
CA ASP A 303 36.79 30.03 12.03
C ASP A 303 37.28 30.04 10.58
N ALA A 304 37.91 31.14 10.18
CA ALA A 304 38.46 31.31 8.83
C ALA A 304 39.46 30.19 8.44
N SER A 305 40.04 29.47 9.41
CA SER A 305 40.95 28.35 9.13
C SER A 305 40.23 27.13 8.54
N SER A 306 38.91 27.04 8.73
CA SER A 306 38.07 25.98 8.15
C SER A 306 37.68 26.23 6.69
N ALA A 307 38.04 27.39 6.11
CA ALA A 307 37.68 27.78 4.76
C ALA A 307 38.06 26.71 3.72
N LYS A 308 37.13 26.39 2.80
CA LYS A 308 37.32 25.31 1.84
C LYS A 308 36.39 25.40 0.65
N SER A 309 36.77 24.71 -0.43
CA SER A 309 35.88 24.41 -1.56
C SER A 309 35.19 23.07 -1.37
N LEU A 310 33.94 22.98 -1.81
CA LEU A 310 33.11 21.77 -1.81
C LEU A 310 32.43 21.56 -3.16
N LYS A 311 32.33 20.29 -3.55
CA LYS A 311 31.40 19.85 -4.59
C LYS A 311 29.99 19.83 -3.99
N THR A 312 29.20 20.87 -4.28
CA THR A 312 27.84 21.02 -3.76
C THR A 312 26.76 20.45 -4.68
N VAL A 313 27.08 20.22 -5.96
CA VAL A 313 26.22 19.49 -6.91
C VAL A 313 26.81 18.10 -7.13
N TRP A 314 26.05 17.08 -6.79
CA TRP A 314 26.53 15.69 -6.70
C TRP A 314 26.26 14.87 -7.96
N SER A 315 27.05 13.81 -8.15
CA SER A 315 26.76 12.75 -9.12
C SER A 315 25.92 11.64 -8.47
N ALA A 316 25.37 10.74 -9.30
CA ALA A 316 24.62 9.59 -8.83
C ALA A 316 25.43 8.71 -7.85
N SER A 317 26.74 8.58 -8.07
CA SER A 317 27.66 7.85 -7.18
C SER A 317 27.77 8.46 -5.78
N ASP A 318 27.75 9.79 -5.68
CA ASP A 318 27.83 10.46 -4.38
C ASP A 318 26.52 10.23 -3.61
N ALA A 319 25.40 10.43 -4.32
CA ALA A 319 24.05 10.27 -3.77
C ALA A 319 23.74 8.82 -3.35
N ALA A 320 24.28 7.81 -4.05
CA ALA A 320 24.07 6.39 -3.75
C ALA A 320 24.56 5.97 -2.35
N ASN A 321 25.42 6.77 -1.69
CA ASN A 321 25.84 6.49 -0.32
C ASN A 321 24.78 6.89 0.73
N TYR A 322 23.89 7.83 0.40
CA TYR A 322 22.92 8.43 1.32
C TYR A 322 21.55 7.75 1.24
N THR A 323 21.53 6.42 1.33
CA THR A 323 20.27 5.64 1.39
C THR A 323 19.70 5.63 2.81
N LEU A 324 18.38 5.41 2.93
CA LEU A 324 17.73 5.23 4.23
C LEU A 324 18.46 4.18 5.09
N LYS A 325 18.83 3.05 4.48
CA LYS A 325 19.55 1.96 5.14
C LYS A 325 20.92 2.41 5.69
N ASN A 326 21.70 3.16 4.93
CA ASN A 326 23.02 3.60 5.37
C ASN A 326 22.95 4.67 6.47
N VAL A 327 22.04 5.63 6.30
CA VAL A 327 21.89 6.76 7.23
C VAL A 327 21.27 6.31 8.55
N MET A 328 20.23 5.47 8.50
CA MET A 328 19.43 5.12 9.68
C MET A 328 19.78 3.75 10.25
N GLY A 329 20.36 2.86 9.45
CA GLY A 329 20.64 1.48 9.84
C GLY A 329 21.56 1.39 11.05
N GLY A 330 22.65 2.16 11.10
CA GLY A 330 23.62 2.10 12.20
C GLY A 330 24.13 0.67 12.45
N SER A 331 24.57 0.38 13.68
CA SER A 331 25.02 -0.96 14.07
C SER A 331 23.88 -1.94 14.32
N ASP A 332 22.64 -1.46 14.42
CA ASP A 332 21.45 -2.24 14.79
C ASP A 332 20.48 -2.45 13.61
N ASN A 333 20.88 -2.08 12.39
CA ASN A 333 20.09 -2.18 11.16
C ASN A 333 18.67 -1.62 11.30
N TRP A 334 18.51 -0.47 11.97
CA TRP A 334 17.20 0.11 12.18
C TRP A 334 16.50 0.50 10.85
N GLU A 335 15.32 -0.08 10.62
CA GLU A 335 14.50 0.13 9.42
C GLU A 335 13.20 0.87 9.80
N PRO A 336 13.21 2.22 9.89
CA PRO A 336 12.06 2.96 10.39
C PRO A 336 10.84 2.92 9.48
N ASN A 337 11.04 2.80 8.16
CA ASN A 337 9.96 2.71 7.17
C ASN A 337 9.03 1.49 7.44
N LYS A 338 9.57 0.36 7.91
CA LYS A 338 8.77 -0.83 8.28
C LYS A 338 7.82 -0.56 9.45
N LEU A 339 8.16 0.38 10.34
CA LEU A 339 7.34 0.77 11.50
C LEU A 339 6.24 1.77 11.13
N THR A 340 6.35 2.42 9.97
CA THR A 340 5.40 3.45 9.50
C THR A 340 4.33 2.92 8.57
N VAL A 341 4.38 1.63 8.20
CA VAL A 341 3.44 1.00 7.27
C VAL A 341 2.00 1.25 7.73
N GLN A 342 1.19 1.79 6.83
CA GLN A 342 -0.20 2.13 7.12
C GLN A 342 -1.08 0.90 6.91
N MET A 343 -2.09 0.77 7.78
CA MET A 343 -3.10 -0.27 7.63
C MET A 343 -4.04 0.07 6.47
N ALA A 344 -4.41 -0.95 5.70
CA ALA A 344 -5.47 -0.85 4.72
C ALA A 344 -6.80 -0.45 5.40
N ALA A 345 -7.67 0.25 4.65
CA ALA A 345 -9.00 0.59 5.13
C ALA A 345 -9.80 -0.70 5.41
N PRO A 346 -10.38 -0.88 6.60
CA PRO A 346 -11.29 -1.98 6.85
C PRO A 346 -12.57 -1.79 6.02
N LYS A 347 -13.17 -2.88 5.58
CA LYS A 347 -14.51 -2.86 4.99
C LYS A 347 -15.52 -3.13 6.10
N ILE A 348 -16.40 -2.18 6.37
CA ILE A 348 -17.36 -2.24 7.47
C ILE A 348 -18.78 -2.46 6.96
N SER A 349 -19.60 -3.13 7.77
CA SER A 349 -21.05 -3.25 7.57
C SER A 349 -21.78 -3.24 8.91
N GLN A 350 -23.07 -2.91 8.91
CA GLN A 350 -23.90 -3.06 10.11
C GLN A 350 -24.54 -4.45 10.14
N GLU A 351 -24.43 -5.14 11.27
CA GLU A 351 -25.07 -6.42 11.56
C GLU A 351 -25.86 -6.30 12.86
N GLY A 352 -27.18 -6.21 12.76
CA GLY A 352 -28.04 -5.93 13.92
C GLY A 352 -27.64 -4.63 14.63
N ASN A 353 -27.19 -4.74 15.88
CA ASN A 353 -26.73 -3.62 16.69
C ASN A 353 -25.21 -3.39 16.67
N GLU A 354 -24.47 -4.03 15.78
CA GLU A 354 -23.03 -3.84 15.68
C GLU A 354 -22.60 -3.33 14.30
N ILE A 355 -21.50 -2.59 14.27
CA ILE A 355 -20.68 -2.42 13.08
C ILE A 355 -19.58 -3.47 13.12
N VAL A 356 -19.41 -4.25 12.06
CA VAL A 356 -18.45 -5.37 11.99
C VAL A 356 -17.52 -5.23 10.78
N TRP A 357 -16.34 -5.85 10.87
CA TRP A 357 -15.35 -5.94 9.80
C TRP A 357 -14.46 -7.19 9.94
N ASP A 358 -13.66 -7.50 8.92
CA ASP A 358 -12.67 -8.58 8.98
C ASP A 358 -11.54 -8.24 9.96
N ASP A 359 -11.16 -9.19 10.81
CA ASP A 359 -9.98 -9.04 11.66
C ASP A 359 -8.69 -8.98 10.83
N ASN A 360 -7.69 -8.28 11.36
CA ASN A 360 -6.36 -8.15 10.78
C ASN A 360 -5.30 -8.30 11.88
N GLU A 361 -4.49 -9.36 11.83
CA GLU A 361 -3.46 -9.67 12.82
C GLU A 361 -2.37 -8.59 13.01
N ASN A 362 -2.24 -7.68 12.03
CA ASN A 362 -1.30 -6.56 12.09
C ASN A 362 -1.94 -5.28 12.65
N ALA A 363 -3.28 -5.25 12.77
CA ALA A 363 -3.99 -4.17 13.44
C ALA A 363 -3.91 -4.34 14.96
N ARG A 364 -3.46 -3.31 15.65
CA ARG A 364 -3.44 -3.25 17.12
C ARG A 364 -4.85 -3.01 17.70
N CYS A 365 -5.59 -2.12 17.07
CA CYS A 365 -6.97 -1.78 17.41
C CYS A 365 -7.61 -1.04 16.23
N TRP A 366 -8.88 -0.67 16.39
CA TRP A 366 -9.62 0.14 15.42
C TRP A 366 -10.23 1.35 16.12
N ALA A 367 -9.96 2.53 15.58
CA ALA A 367 -10.60 3.77 16.01
C ALA A 367 -11.94 3.93 15.28
N ILE A 368 -12.98 4.20 16.06
CA ILE A 368 -14.36 4.35 15.58
C ILE A 368 -14.71 5.83 15.57
N PHE A 369 -15.26 6.29 14.45
CA PHE A 369 -15.71 7.66 14.29
C PHE A 369 -17.20 7.67 13.96
N VAL A 370 -17.95 8.49 14.68
CA VAL A 370 -19.39 8.72 14.46
C VAL A 370 -19.56 10.17 14.03
N ASN A 371 -20.12 10.41 12.85
CA ASN A 371 -20.23 11.72 12.21
C ASN A 371 -18.87 12.45 12.14
N GLY A 372 -17.81 11.69 11.90
CA GLY A 372 -16.43 12.18 11.84
C GLY A 372 -15.81 12.54 13.20
N GLN A 373 -16.50 12.32 14.32
CA GLN A 373 -15.97 12.54 15.66
C GLN A 373 -15.48 11.23 16.26
N PHE A 374 -14.30 11.24 16.92
CA PHE A 374 -13.81 10.06 17.62
C PHE A 374 -14.81 9.63 18.70
N LYS A 375 -15.27 8.38 18.62
CA LYS A 375 -16.18 7.78 19.59
C LYS A 375 -15.43 6.91 20.60
N THR A 376 -14.58 6.01 20.10
CA THR A 376 -13.80 5.08 20.94
C THR A 376 -12.76 4.34 20.09
N SER A 377 -11.93 3.53 20.73
CA SER A 377 -11.17 2.47 20.06
C SER A 377 -11.59 1.09 20.59
N VAL A 378 -11.60 0.09 19.72
CA VAL A 378 -11.91 -1.31 20.04
C VAL A 378 -10.76 -2.23 19.66
N ALA A 379 -10.61 -3.33 20.40
CA ALA A 379 -9.62 -4.37 20.13
C ALA A 379 -10.24 -5.62 19.48
N SER A 380 -11.57 -5.64 19.36
CA SER A 380 -12.35 -6.61 18.59
C SER A 380 -12.65 -6.06 17.20
N ASN A 381 -13.03 -6.95 16.28
CA ASN A 381 -13.46 -6.61 14.93
C ASN A 381 -14.94 -6.20 14.83
N SER A 382 -15.51 -5.72 15.94
CA SER A 382 -16.87 -5.19 16.02
C SER A 382 -16.95 -3.98 16.95
N PHE A 383 -17.98 -3.16 16.75
CA PHE A 383 -18.34 -2.02 17.58
C PHE A 383 -19.85 -1.99 17.81
N ASP A 384 -20.27 -1.99 19.07
CA ASP A 384 -21.67 -1.88 19.47
C ASP A 384 -22.21 -0.46 19.21
N LEU A 385 -23.37 -0.39 18.55
CA LEU A 385 -24.09 0.84 18.21
C LEU A 385 -24.93 1.40 19.37
N GLU A 386 -24.86 0.82 20.57
CA GLU A 386 -25.55 1.35 21.75
C GLU A 386 -25.25 2.85 21.94
N GLY A 387 -26.33 3.65 22.02
CA GLY A 387 -26.25 5.11 22.14
C GLY A 387 -25.82 5.85 20.87
N VAL A 388 -25.77 5.17 19.71
CA VAL A 388 -25.59 5.81 18.39
C VAL A 388 -26.95 5.94 17.69
N SER A 389 -27.31 7.18 17.33
CA SER A 389 -28.61 7.44 16.70
C SER A 389 -28.67 6.92 15.26
N VAL A 390 -29.85 6.41 14.85
CA VAL A 390 -30.18 6.10 13.45
C VAL A 390 -29.89 7.32 12.56
N GLY A 391 -29.30 7.06 11.39
CA GLY A 391 -28.82 8.08 10.45
C GLY A 391 -27.42 8.61 10.73
N SER A 392 -26.80 8.29 11.88
CA SER A 392 -25.40 8.64 12.13
C SER A 392 -24.46 7.92 11.16
N LYS A 393 -23.40 8.58 10.73
CA LYS A 393 -22.39 8.04 9.81
C LYS A 393 -21.24 7.43 10.60
N VAL A 394 -21.01 6.13 10.47
CA VAL A 394 -19.90 5.44 11.13
C VAL A 394 -18.78 5.17 10.12
N THR A 395 -17.55 5.45 10.53
CA THR A 395 -16.32 5.05 9.83
C THR A 395 -15.32 4.47 10.82
N VAL A 396 -14.41 3.65 10.32
CA VAL A 396 -13.42 2.93 11.12
C VAL A 396 -12.04 3.08 10.48
N ARG A 397 -11.01 3.28 11.31
CA ARG A 397 -9.59 3.27 10.88
C ARG A 397 -8.82 2.27 11.73
N ALA A 398 -8.10 1.36 11.08
CA ALA A 398 -7.22 0.41 11.77
C ALA A 398 -5.92 1.10 12.20
N ALA A 399 -5.47 0.84 13.43
CA ALA A 399 -4.19 1.32 13.95
C ALA A 399 -3.09 0.26 13.77
N ASN A 400 -1.93 0.65 13.26
CA ASN A 400 -0.76 -0.24 13.19
C ASN A 400 -0.13 -0.48 14.58
N SER A 401 0.96 -1.26 14.65
CA SER A 401 1.66 -1.57 15.90
C SER A 401 2.18 -0.33 16.64
N MET A 402 2.47 0.76 15.92
CA MET A 402 2.87 2.06 16.48
C MET A 402 1.69 2.92 16.95
N GLY A 403 0.45 2.48 16.71
CA GLY A 403 -0.78 3.21 17.01
C GLY A 403 -1.23 4.16 15.89
N GLY A 404 -0.45 4.28 14.82
CA GLY A 404 -0.76 5.13 13.66
C GLY A 404 -1.98 4.65 12.91
N LEU A 405 -2.92 5.56 12.63
CA LEU A 405 -4.18 5.25 11.96
C LEU A 405 -4.02 5.17 10.44
N GLY A 406 -4.39 4.02 9.87
CA GLY A 406 -4.44 3.80 8.42
C GLY A 406 -5.60 4.52 7.72
N ALA A 407 -5.91 4.06 6.50
CA ALA A 407 -6.97 4.64 5.69
C ALA A 407 -8.37 4.46 6.30
N THR A 408 -9.27 5.39 6.01
CA THR A 408 -10.68 5.35 6.43
C THR A 408 -11.46 4.27 5.68
N SER A 409 -12.29 3.52 6.39
CA SER A 409 -13.24 2.56 5.81
C SER A 409 -14.24 3.21 4.85
N ASN A 410 -15.05 2.37 4.18
CA ASN A 410 -16.35 2.83 3.69
C ASN A 410 -17.20 3.41 4.84
N GLU A 411 -18.12 4.30 4.52
CA GLU A 411 -19.05 4.88 5.48
C GLU A 411 -20.33 4.03 5.57
N VAL A 412 -20.82 3.81 6.79
CA VAL A 412 -22.11 3.15 7.05
C VAL A 412 -23.03 4.13 7.76
N SER A 413 -24.20 4.38 7.19
CA SER A 413 -25.26 5.11 7.89
C SER A 413 -26.02 4.15 8.79
N VAL A 414 -26.08 4.43 10.08
CA VAL A 414 -26.75 3.58 11.07
C VAL A 414 -28.22 3.44 10.73
N VAL A 415 -28.70 2.21 10.68
CA VAL A 415 -30.12 1.88 10.53
C VAL A 415 -30.64 1.20 11.81
N GLU A 416 -31.95 1.02 11.90
CA GLU A 416 -32.56 0.35 13.06
C GLU A 416 -32.02 -1.07 13.24
N SER A 417 -31.57 -1.40 14.44
CA SER A 417 -30.92 -2.68 14.79
C SER A 417 -31.86 -3.88 14.79
N ASN A 418 -33.18 -3.64 14.71
CA ASN A 418 -34.21 -4.67 14.66
C ASN A 418 -34.49 -5.17 13.23
N ALA A 419 -33.80 -4.64 12.21
CA ALA A 419 -33.95 -5.10 10.85
C ALA A 419 -33.25 -6.46 10.67
N SER A 420 -33.97 -7.46 10.18
CA SER A 420 -33.36 -8.69 9.68
C SER A 420 -32.52 -8.39 8.43
N TYR A 421 -31.37 -9.03 8.31
CA TYR A 421 -30.47 -8.88 7.17
C TYR A 421 -30.35 -10.19 6.41
N TYR A 422 -30.18 -10.07 5.10
CA TYR A 422 -29.96 -11.17 4.19
C TYR A 422 -28.59 -11.07 3.55
N LYS A 423 -27.91 -12.21 3.40
CA LYS A 423 -26.60 -12.33 2.75
C LYS A 423 -26.75 -12.13 1.24
N VAL A 424 -25.73 -11.54 0.63
CA VAL A 424 -25.59 -11.38 -0.82
C VAL A 424 -24.36 -12.15 -1.28
N SER A 425 -24.58 -13.15 -2.12
CA SER A 425 -23.54 -14.00 -2.72
C SER A 425 -23.54 -13.77 -4.23
N LEU A 426 -22.45 -13.19 -4.75
CA LEU A 426 -22.29 -12.90 -6.18
C LEU A 426 -21.35 -13.89 -6.86
N ASN A 427 -21.81 -14.48 -7.97
CA ASN A 427 -21.07 -15.47 -8.75
C ASN A 427 -20.70 -14.88 -10.13
N ASN A 428 -19.50 -14.31 -10.25
CA ASN A 428 -18.99 -13.86 -11.54
C ASN A 428 -18.67 -15.06 -12.45
N SER A 429 -19.09 -15.01 -13.71
CA SER A 429 -18.66 -15.96 -14.74
C SER A 429 -17.62 -15.34 -15.67
N ILE A 430 -17.02 -16.16 -16.53
CA ILE A 430 -16.03 -15.72 -17.53
C ILE A 430 -16.70 -14.75 -18.50
N GLY A 431 -16.02 -13.65 -18.84
CA GLY A 431 -16.51 -12.64 -19.80
C GLY A 431 -17.12 -11.38 -19.18
N GLY A 432 -17.16 -11.25 -17.86
CA GLY A 432 -17.67 -10.04 -17.21
C GLY A 432 -17.67 -10.08 -15.69
N THR A 433 -18.17 -9.01 -15.07
CA THR A 433 -18.29 -8.88 -13.60
C THR A 433 -19.68 -8.43 -13.19
N ILE A 434 -20.04 -8.68 -11.93
CA ILE A 434 -21.24 -8.15 -11.29
C ILE A 434 -20.83 -7.05 -10.31
N GLU A 435 -21.33 -5.84 -10.52
CA GLU A 435 -21.23 -4.76 -9.55
C GLU A 435 -22.51 -4.64 -8.72
N SER A 436 -22.37 -4.30 -7.44
CA SER A 436 -23.48 -4.10 -6.51
C SER A 436 -23.50 -2.67 -6.00
N SER A 437 -24.70 -2.12 -5.80
CA SER A 437 -24.91 -0.82 -5.14
C SER A 437 -24.64 -0.85 -3.63
N LEU A 438 -24.40 -2.03 -3.05
CA LEU A 438 -24.18 -2.22 -1.62
C LEU A 438 -22.72 -2.00 -1.23
N SER A 439 -22.48 -1.47 -0.04
CA SER A 439 -21.12 -1.30 0.53
C SER A 439 -20.54 -2.60 1.11
N GLY A 440 -21.26 -3.71 1.03
CA GLY A 440 -20.90 -5.02 1.60
C GLY A 440 -21.71 -6.17 0.99
N ASN A 441 -21.68 -7.33 1.63
CA ASN A 441 -22.33 -8.57 1.16
C ASN A 441 -23.62 -8.89 1.92
N LYS A 442 -24.32 -7.88 2.46
CA LYS A 442 -25.59 -8.03 3.17
C LYS A 442 -26.54 -6.87 2.83
N VAL A 443 -27.84 -7.11 2.91
CA VAL A 443 -28.90 -6.13 2.67
C VAL A 443 -30.03 -6.31 3.69
N ALA A 444 -30.58 -5.22 4.22
CA ALA A 444 -31.68 -5.27 5.17
C ALA A 444 -32.99 -5.71 4.48
N GLU A 445 -33.82 -6.47 5.21
CA GLU A 445 -35.14 -6.89 4.77
C GLU A 445 -35.98 -5.71 4.26
N GLY A 446 -36.63 -5.90 3.11
CA GLY A 446 -37.46 -4.91 2.43
C GLY A 446 -36.68 -3.80 1.69
N LYS A 447 -35.33 -3.76 1.76
CA LYS A 447 -34.53 -2.79 1.00
C LYS A 447 -34.16 -3.30 -0.39
N LYS A 448 -33.98 -2.36 -1.32
CA LYS A 448 -33.59 -2.62 -2.70
C LYS A 448 -32.07 -2.62 -2.84
N ALA A 449 -31.54 -3.58 -3.57
CA ALA A 449 -30.15 -3.65 -4.02
C ALA A 449 -30.14 -3.70 -5.56
N THR A 450 -29.23 -2.96 -6.18
CA THR A 450 -29.08 -2.92 -7.63
C THR A 450 -27.79 -3.63 -8.03
N PHE A 451 -27.90 -4.57 -8.96
CA PHE A 451 -26.81 -5.36 -9.50
C PHE A 451 -26.64 -5.04 -11.00
N THR A 452 -25.42 -4.75 -11.42
CA THR A 452 -25.12 -4.43 -12.83
C THR A 452 -24.12 -5.43 -13.36
N ALA A 453 -24.50 -6.16 -14.42
CA ALA A 453 -23.57 -7.02 -15.13
C ALA A 453 -22.77 -6.16 -16.10
N LYS A 454 -21.46 -6.19 -15.99
CA LYS A 454 -20.52 -5.48 -16.86
C LYS A 454 -19.72 -6.48 -17.67
N PRO A 455 -20.10 -6.73 -18.94
CA PRO A 455 -19.27 -7.51 -19.85
C PRO A 455 -17.91 -6.86 -20.05
N ILE A 456 -16.87 -7.66 -20.22
CA ILE A 456 -15.59 -7.17 -20.75
C ILE A 456 -15.74 -6.89 -22.26
N GLU A 457 -14.77 -6.19 -22.85
CA GLU A 457 -14.81 -5.85 -24.28
C GLU A 457 -14.91 -7.11 -25.16
N GLY A 458 -15.80 -7.10 -26.16
CA GLY A 458 -16.08 -8.25 -27.03
C GLY A 458 -17.10 -9.26 -26.47
N TRP A 459 -17.59 -9.05 -25.25
CA TRP A 459 -18.60 -9.92 -24.62
C TRP A 459 -19.94 -9.19 -24.43
N THR A 460 -21.03 -9.96 -24.49
CA THR A 460 -22.38 -9.52 -24.18
C THR A 460 -22.90 -10.21 -22.93
N PHE A 461 -23.71 -9.49 -22.16
CA PHE A 461 -24.45 -10.08 -21.06
C PHE A 461 -25.62 -10.89 -21.61
N GLU A 462 -25.64 -12.18 -21.31
CA GLU A 462 -26.68 -13.12 -21.78
C GLU A 462 -27.81 -13.31 -20.77
N GLY A 463 -27.52 -13.13 -19.47
CA GLY A 463 -28.54 -13.30 -18.46
C GLY A 463 -28.01 -13.40 -17.05
N TRP A 464 -28.92 -13.20 -16.09
CA TRP A 464 -28.67 -13.45 -14.69
C TRP A 464 -28.89 -14.93 -14.38
N THR A 465 -28.13 -15.47 -13.45
CA THR A 465 -28.21 -16.84 -12.94
C THR A 465 -28.31 -16.82 -11.41
N GLY A 466 -28.58 -17.97 -10.79
CA GLY A 466 -28.74 -18.07 -9.33
C GLY A 466 -30.19 -17.88 -8.87
N ALA A 467 -30.45 -18.22 -7.61
CA ALA A 467 -31.80 -18.28 -7.05
C ALA A 467 -32.54 -16.93 -7.03
N SER A 468 -31.80 -15.82 -7.08
CA SER A 468 -32.35 -14.46 -7.00
C SER A 468 -32.42 -13.75 -8.36
N ALA A 469 -32.14 -14.43 -9.47
CA ALA A 469 -32.30 -13.92 -10.83
C ALA A 469 -33.80 -13.79 -11.19
N THR A 470 -34.42 -12.69 -10.81
CA THR A 470 -35.87 -12.46 -10.96
C THR A 470 -36.28 -11.91 -12.33
N SER A 471 -35.33 -11.38 -13.10
CA SER A 471 -35.57 -10.90 -14.47
C SER A 471 -34.27 -10.89 -15.27
N ALA A 472 -34.37 -10.66 -16.59
CA ALA A 472 -33.23 -10.48 -17.48
C ALA A 472 -32.74 -9.02 -17.58
N SER A 473 -33.30 -8.08 -16.81
CA SER A 473 -32.94 -6.67 -16.91
C SER A 473 -31.52 -6.43 -16.42
N ASN A 474 -30.74 -5.60 -17.13
CA ASN A 474 -29.44 -5.14 -16.68
C ASN A 474 -29.41 -3.60 -16.71
N PRO A 475 -29.35 -2.91 -15.56
CA PRO A 475 -29.21 -3.46 -14.20
C PRO A 475 -30.45 -4.22 -13.69
N LEU A 476 -30.21 -5.13 -12.74
CA LEU A 476 -31.24 -5.88 -12.00
C LEU A 476 -31.42 -5.29 -10.61
N GLU A 477 -32.65 -4.95 -10.24
CA GLU A 477 -32.99 -4.50 -8.89
C GLU A 477 -33.71 -5.61 -8.12
N ILE A 478 -33.22 -5.94 -6.93
CA ILE A 478 -33.79 -6.97 -6.07
C ILE A 478 -34.20 -6.32 -4.74
N THR A 479 -35.45 -6.52 -4.32
CA THR A 479 -35.89 -6.19 -2.95
C THR A 479 -35.58 -7.38 -2.05
N ALA A 480 -34.84 -7.17 -0.98
CA ALA A 480 -34.36 -8.23 -0.12
C ALA A 480 -35.49 -8.80 0.75
N THR A 481 -35.96 -9.99 0.42
CA THR A 481 -36.92 -10.77 1.24
C THR A 481 -36.34 -12.12 1.67
N GLY A 482 -35.04 -12.32 1.42
CA GLY A 482 -34.27 -13.55 1.61
C GLY A 482 -32.82 -13.32 1.19
N ASP A 483 -31.93 -14.30 1.46
CA ASP A 483 -30.56 -14.30 0.95
C ASP A 483 -30.57 -14.16 -0.58
N ILE A 484 -29.72 -13.26 -1.08
CA ILE A 484 -29.56 -12.98 -2.50
C ILE A 484 -28.41 -13.81 -3.04
N GLU A 485 -28.71 -14.73 -3.95
CA GLU A 485 -27.72 -15.50 -4.70
C GLU A 485 -27.85 -15.17 -6.18
N LEU A 486 -26.85 -14.47 -6.71
CA LEU A 486 -26.91 -13.92 -8.06
C LEU A 486 -25.60 -14.14 -8.82
N GLY A 487 -25.69 -14.77 -9.98
CA GLY A 487 -24.60 -14.85 -10.96
C GLY A 487 -24.98 -14.15 -12.26
N ALA A 488 -24.03 -13.96 -13.16
CA ALA A 488 -24.27 -13.43 -14.50
C ALA A 488 -23.55 -14.30 -15.52
N THR A 489 -24.17 -14.57 -16.66
CA THR A 489 -23.57 -15.26 -17.81
C THR A 489 -23.24 -14.27 -18.91
N PHE A 490 -22.07 -14.42 -19.51
CA PHE A 490 -21.60 -13.62 -20.63
C PHE A 490 -21.27 -14.53 -21.81
N ALA A 491 -21.51 -14.06 -23.02
CA ALA A 491 -21.08 -14.73 -24.26
C ALA A 491 -20.22 -13.79 -25.09
N ALA A 492 -19.17 -14.32 -25.70
CA ALA A 492 -18.40 -13.58 -26.68
C ALA A 492 -19.23 -13.47 -27.96
N LYS A 493 -19.38 -12.28 -28.54
CA LYS A 493 -20.21 -12.10 -29.74
C LYS A 493 -19.34 -11.89 -30.97
N GLY A 494 -19.24 -12.91 -31.83
CA GLY A 494 -18.65 -12.80 -33.16
C GLY A 494 -17.18 -12.40 -33.17
N VAL A 495 -16.44 -12.74 -32.12
CA VAL A 495 -15.02 -12.43 -31.98
C VAL A 495 -14.20 -13.73 -32.01
N ASP A 496 -13.33 -13.84 -33.00
CA ASP A 496 -12.17 -14.74 -33.01
C ASP A 496 -10.97 -14.11 -32.28
N THR A 497 -11.04 -12.82 -32.00
CA THR A 497 -9.97 -11.99 -31.45
C THR A 497 -10.24 -11.63 -29.98
N PHE A 498 -9.29 -11.89 -29.10
CA PHE A 498 -9.37 -11.65 -27.65
C PHE A 498 -8.20 -10.78 -27.19
N GLN A 499 -8.50 -9.72 -26.46
CA GLN A 499 -7.51 -8.77 -25.94
C GLN A 499 -6.81 -9.34 -24.70
N ALA A 500 -5.48 -9.34 -24.66
CA ALA A 500 -4.74 -9.89 -23.53
C ALA A 500 -4.92 -9.04 -22.26
N GLU A 501 -5.10 -7.73 -22.41
CA GLU A 501 -5.35 -6.81 -21.30
C GLU A 501 -6.74 -6.95 -20.66
N SER A 502 -7.63 -7.72 -21.29
CA SER A 502 -8.90 -8.17 -20.68
C SER A 502 -8.71 -9.39 -19.76
N GLY A 503 -7.48 -9.92 -19.66
CA GLY A 503 -7.13 -11.03 -18.81
C GLY A 503 -6.91 -10.69 -17.34
N VAL A 504 -6.87 -11.72 -16.50
CA VAL A 504 -6.44 -11.58 -15.09
C VAL A 504 -4.91 -11.59 -15.06
N ILE A 505 -4.31 -10.43 -14.81
CA ILE A 505 -2.85 -10.21 -14.82
C ILE A 505 -2.29 -10.30 -13.40
N GLU A 506 -1.23 -11.07 -13.21
CA GLU A 506 -0.53 -11.26 -11.94
C GLU A 506 0.96 -10.98 -12.11
N ASN A 507 1.51 -10.15 -11.23
CA ASN A 507 2.90 -9.64 -11.29
C ASN A 507 3.33 -9.05 -12.65
N GLY A 508 2.37 -8.66 -13.49
CA GLY A 508 2.53 -7.86 -14.70
C GLY A 508 1.63 -6.63 -14.64
N VAL A 509 1.65 -5.79 -15.66
CA VAL A 509 0.87 -4.55 -15.74
C VAL A 509 0.20 -4.41 -17.10
N ASN A 510 -1.06 -3.95 -17.10
CA ASN A 510 -1.71 -3.45 -18.31
C ASN A 510 -1.18 -2.04 -18.59
N GLU A 511 -0.56 -1.84 -19.75
CA GLU A 511 0.03 -0.58 -20.16
C GLU A 511 -0.36 -0.19 -21.59
N SER A 512 -0.21 1.09 -21.91
CA SER A 512 -0.45 1.65 -23.24
C SER A 512 0.67 2.60 -23.67
N THR A 513 1.87 2.45 -23.07
CA THR A 513 2.98 3.38 -23.23
C THR A 513 3.68 3.27 -24.58
N ASN A 514 3.81 2.06 -25.13
CA ASN A 514 4.32 1.83 -26.48
C ASN A 514 3.18 1.69 -27.47
N ALA A 515 3.12 2.54 -28.51
CA ALA A 515 2.07 2.47 -29.53
C ALA A 515 2.17 1.19 -30.40
N GLY A 516 1.11 0.85 -31.14
CA GLY A 516 1.12 -0.23 -32.15
C GLY A 516 0.38 -1.51 -31.76
N PHE A 517 -0.15 -1.56 -30.53
CA PHE A 517 -1.09 -2.58 -30.05
C PHE A 517 -2.53 -2.31 -30.56
N ALA A 518 -3.38 -3.33 -30.52
CA ALA A 518 -4.81 -3.25 -30.77
C ALA A 518 -5.58 -3.06 -29.45
N GLY A 519 -6.84 -2.61 -29.50
CA GLY A 519 -7.61 -2.42 -28.28
C GLY A 519 -7.14 -1.23 -27.43
N THR A 520 -7.02 -1.45 -26.12
CA THR A 520 -6.81 -0.36 -25.13
C THR A 520 -5.44 -0.38 -24.47
N GLY A 521 -4.73 -1.49 -24.57
CA GLY A 521 -3.39 -1.66 -24.02
C GLY A 521 -2.78 -2.99 -24.42
N TYR A 522 -1.77 -3.42 -23.68
CA TYR A 522 -1.16 -4.72 -23.78
C TYR A 522 -0.71 -5.17 -22.39
N VAL A 523 -0.46 -6.47 -22.24
CA VAL A 523 0.13 -7.03 -21.02
C VAL A 523 1.65 -6.91 -21.11
N ASN A 524 2.21 -6.08 -20.23
CA ASN A 524 3.63 -6.05 -19.94
C ASN A 524 3.89 -6.98 -18.76
N PHE A 525 4.55 -8.11 -18.99
CA PHE A 525 4.87 -9.03 -17.90
C PHE A 525 5.92 -8.40 -16.97
N GLY A 526 6.07 -8.98 -15.79
CA GLY A 526 7.23 -8.73 -14.92
C GLY A 526 8.16 -9.94 -14.90
N ALA A 527 9.35 -9.76 -14.32
CA ALA A 527 10.26 -10.87 -14.06
C ALA A 527 9.70 -11.86 -13.01
N GLY A 528 10.03 -13.16 -13.15
CA GLY A 528 9.78 -14.16 -12.10
C GLY A 528 8.51 -14.98 -12.32
N ASN A 529 7.44 -14.70 -11.59
CA ASN A 529 6.19 -15.49 -11.62
C ASN A 529 5.01 -14.69 -12.23
N SER A 530 5.30 -13.82 -13.20
CA SER A 530 4.29 -13.05 -13.90
C SER A 530 3.48 -13.91 -14.87
N TYR A 531 2.16 -13.72 -14.89
CA TYR A 531 1.28 -14.39 -15.83
C TYR A 531 0.02 -13.58 -16.12
N VAL A 532 -0.67 -13.94 -17.21
CA VAL A 532 -2.03 -13.48 -17.52
C VAL A 532 -2.90 -14.67 -17.89
N ASN A 533 -4.14 -14.71 -17.38
CA ASN A 533 -5.19 -15.62 -17.86
C ASN A 533 -6.13 -14.85 -18.78
N VAL A 534 -6.00 -15.06 -20.09
CA VAL A 534 -6.84 -14.38 -21.10
C VAL A 534 -8.16 -15.15 -21.26
N PRO A 535 -9.33 -14.52 -21.05
CA PRO A 535 -10.62 -15.16 -21.26
C PRO A 535 -10.87 -15.38 -22.75
N VAL A 536 -11.30 -16.59 -23.10
CA VAL A 536 -11.64 -16.98 -24.48
C VAL A 536 -12.99 -17.68 -24.53
N TYR A 537 -13.60 -17.73 -25.71
CA TYR A 537 -14.81 -18.50 -25.98
C TYR A 537 -14.68 -19.20 -27.32
N VAL A 538 -15.11 -20.46 -27.39
CA VAL A 538 -15.22 -21.17 -28.66
C VAL A 538 -16.54 -21.94 -28.77
N GLU A 539 -17.14 -21.91 -29.95
CA GLU A 539 -18.46 -22.53 -30.23
C GLU A 539 -18.42 -24.07 -30.21
N ALA A 540 -17.25 -24.65 -30.47
CA ALA A 540 -17.04 -26.09 -30.52
C ALA A 540 -15.72 -26.46 -29.85
N ALA A 541 -15.70 -27.61 -29.15
CA ALA A 541 -14.47 -28.15 -28.60
C ALA A 541 -13.56 -28.62 -29.74
N GLY A 542 -12.25 -28.49 -29.56
CA GLY A 542 -11.27 -29.01 -30.51
C GLY A 542 -9.99 -28.20 -30.61
N THR A 543 -9.25 -28.42 -31.69
CA THR A 543 -7.97 -27.75 -31.96
C THR A 543 -8.18 -26.46 -32.73
N TYR A 544 -7.58 -25.39 -32.24
CA TYR A 544 -7.58 -24.05 -32.83
C TYR A 544 -6.15 -23.62 -33.17
N LYS A 545 -6.00 -22.90 -34.27
CA LYS A 545 -4.82 -22.08 -34.53
C LYS A 545 -4.94 -20.83 -33.67
N MET A 546 -3.96 -20.59 -32.81
CA MET A 546 -3.86 -19.37 -32.01
C MET A 546 -2.75 -18.48 -32.55
N GLU A 547 -3.10 -17.31 -33.06
CA GLU A 547 -2.17 -16.25 -33.43
C GLU A 547 -2.02 -15.28 -32.25
N MET A 548 -0.80 -15.02 -31.79
CA MET A 548 -0.51 -14.14 -30.66
C MET A 548 0.27 -12.93 -31.16
N TYR A 549 -0.29 -11.73 -31.00
CA TYR A 549 0.36 -10.48 -31.37
C TYR A 549 1.20 -9.98 -30.20
N TYR A 550 2.49 -9.72 -30.45
CA TYR A 550 3.42 -9.39 -29.38
C TYR A 550 4.54 -8.43 -29.82
N ALA A 551 5.10 -7.68 -28.87
CA ALA A 551 6.32 -6.91 -29.08
C ALA A 551 7.42 -7.31 -28.09
N ASN A 552 8.63 -7.56 -28.58
CA ASN A 552 9.82 -7.84 -27.78
C ASN A 552 10.98 -6.98 -28.28
N GLY A 553 10.96 -5.69 -27.92
CA GLY A 553 12.02 -4.74 -28.28
C GLY A 553 13.31 -4.90 -27.46
N SER A 554 13.49 -6.01 -26.75
CA SER A 554 14.68 -6.29 -25.96
C SER A 554 15.83 -6.82 -26.82
N SER A 555 16.98 -7.14 -26.21
CA SER A 555 18.13 -7.70 -26.93
C SER A 555 18.15 -9.23 -27.00
N ALA A 556 17.14 -9.91 -26.46
CA ALA A 556 17.07 -11.37 -26.37
C ALA A 556 15.63 -11.88 -26.56
N ASP A 557 15.50 -13.14 -26.95
CA ASP A 557 14.21 -13.82 -27.04
C ASP A 557 13.62 -14.06 -25.65
N ARG A 558 12.29 -14.09 -25.55
CA ARG A 558 11.55 -14.25 -24.28
C ARG A 558 10.62 -15.43 -24.36
N ASP A 559 10.69 -16.34 -23.39
CA ASP A 559 9.84 -17.53 -23.38
C ASP A 559 8.64 -17.36 -22.46
N LEU A 560 7.46 -17.82 -22.92
CA LEU A 560 6.27 -18.00 -22.08
C LEU A 560 5.84 -19.46 -22.06
N ILE A 561 5.32 -19.92 -20.93
CA ILE A 561 4.51 -21.13 -20.83
C ILE A 561 3.06 -20.76 -21.14
N ILE A 562 2.48 -21.45 -22.12
CA ILE A 562 1.10 -21.26 -22.56
C ILE A 562 0.28 -22.49 -22.21
N LYS A 563 -0.85 -22.30 -21.53
CA LYS A 563 -1.70 -23.41 -21.09
C LYS A 563 -3.18 -23.04 -21.11
N ALA A 564 -4.02 -23.78 -21.84
CA ALA A 564 -5.47 -23.68 -21.69
C ALA A 564 -5.96 -24.36 -20.40
N ALA A 565 -7.22 -24.16 -20.03
CA ALA A 565 -7.83 -24.92 -18.93
C ALA A 565 -7.71 -26.44 -19.17
N ASP A 566 -7.50 -27.23 -18.10
CA ASP A 566 -7.30 -28.70 -18.18
C ASP A 566 -8.39 -29.36 -19.04
N PRO A 567 -8.04 -30.35 -19.89
CA PRO A 567 -6.83 -31.18 -19.82
C PRO A 567 -5.62 -30.74 -20.68
N ALA A 568 -5.59 -29.53 -21.23
CA ALA A 568 -4.54 -29.12 -22.18
C ALA A 568 -3.10 -29.16 -21.61
N GLU A 569 -2.15 -29.69 -22.39
CA GLU A 569 -0.73 -29.67 -22.07
C GLU A 569 -0.15 -28.25 -22.16
N ALA A 570 0.79 -27.93 -21.27
CA ALA A 570 1.48 -26.65 -21.30
C ALA A 570 2.56 -26.65 -22.38
N GLN A 571 2.61 -25.59 -23.19
CA GLN A 571 3.57 -25.42 -24.27
C GLN A 571 4.53 -24.28 -23.92
N GLN A 572 5.84 -24.51 -23.99
CA GLN A 572 6.82 -23.42 -23.92
C GLN A 572 7.00 -22.81 -25.31
N VAL A 573 6.71 -21.52 -25.43
CA VAL A 573 6.76 -20.79 -26.69
C VAL A 573 7.74 -19.64 -26.54
N THR A 574 8.76 -19.64 -27.42
CA THR A 574 9.72 -18.54 -27.52
C THR A 574 9.10 -17.38 -28.27
N PHE A 575 9.35 -16.14 -27.85
CA PHE A 575 8.94 -14.92 -28.53
C PHE A 575 10.20 -14.17 -28.96
N GLU A 576 10.49 -14.23 -30.25
CA GLU A 576 11.71 -13.69 -30.83
C GLU A 576 11.81 -12.17 -30.64
N LYS A 577 13.03 -11.64 -30.66
CA LYS A 577 13.22 -10.19 -30.70
C LYS A 577 12.47 -9.55 -31.88
N THR A 578 11.68 -8.52 -31.60
CA THR A 578 11.05 -7.64 -32.61
C THR A 578 11.94 -6.44 -32.95
N ALA A 579 11.58 -5.69 -33.99
CA ALA A 579 12.33 -4.50 -34.41
C ALA A 579 12.41 -3.44 -33.28
N ASP A 580 11.29 -3.24 -32.59
CA ASP A 580 11.12 -2.33 -31.45
C ASP A 580 9.92 -2.78 -30.58
N TRP A 581 9.65 -2.02 -29.51
CA TRP A 581 8.48 -2.24 -28.63
C TRP A 581 7.14 -1.75 -29.23
N LYS A 582 7.13 -1.30 -30.49
CA LYS A 582 5.95 -0.70 -31.14
C LYS A 582 5.42 -1.51 -32.31
N THR A 583 6.12 -2.57 -32.69
CA THR A 583 5.78 -3.43 -33.82
C THR A 583 5.34 -4.77 -33.28
N TYR A 584 4.10 -5.14 -33.57
CA TYR A 584 3.44 -6.34 -33.04
C TYR A 584 3.22 -7.40 -34.13
N PRO A 585 4.24 -8.18 -34.54
CA PRO A 585 4.02 -9.35 -35.40
C PRO A 585 3.20 -10.42 -34.65
N SER A 586 2.57 -11.32 -35.42
CA SER A 586 1.92 -12.50 -34.85
C SER A 586 2.89 -13.69 -34.74
N LYS A 587 2.68 -14.52 -33.73
CA LYS A 587 3.27 -15.85 -33.59
C LYS A 587 2.15 -16.89 -33.49
N GLU A 588 2.27 -17.98 -34.23
CA GLU A 588 1.22 -19.01 -34.32
C GLU A 588 1.59 -20.27 -33.51
N ILE A 589 0.60 -20.84 -32.82
CA ILE A 589 0.64 -22.20 -32.28
C ILE A 589 -0.72 -22.90 -32.48
N GLU A 590 -0.76 -24.21 -32.26
CA GLU A 590 -2.01 -24.96 -32.11
C GLU A 590 -2.36 -25.11 -30.63
N ILE A 591 -3.64 -24.99 -30.28
CA ILE A 591 -4.12 -25.16 -28.90
C ILE A 591 -5.47 -25.87 -28.87
N GLU A 592 -5.64 -26.78 -27.91
CA GLU A 592 -6.92 -27.46 -27.67
C GLU A 592 -7.76 -26.66 -26.68
N LEU A 593 -9.03 -26.41 -27.04
CA LEU A 593 -9.97 -25.66 -26.22
C LEU A 593 -11.28 -26.43 -26.03
N PRO A 594 -11.86 -26.40 -24.81
CA PRO A 594 -13.20 -26.93 -24.58
C PRO A 594 -14.26 -26.00 -25.19
N ARG A 595 -15.43 -26.55 -25.54
CA ARG A 595 -16.59 -25.75 -25.94
C ARG A 595 -16.98 -24.77 -24.83
N GLY A 596 -17.31 -23.54 -25.20
CA GLY A 596 -17.78 -22.49 -24.31
C GLY A 596 -16.65 -21.59 -23.80
N ALA A 597 -16.93 -20.86 -22.72
CA ALA A 597 -15.98 -19.92 -22.13
C ALA A 597 -14.86 -20.65 -21.36
N SER A 598 -13.62 -20.20 -21.52
CA SER A 598 -12.42 -20.77 -20.91
C SER A 598 -11.35 -19.69 -20.69
N TYR A 599 -10.15 -20.09 -20.25
CA TYR A 599 -8.97 -19.24 -20.19
C TYR A 599 -7.78 -19.88 -20.89
N ILE A 600 -6.92 -19.04 -21.44
CA ILE A 600 -5.57 -19.39 -21.87
C ILE A 600 -4.59 -18.61 -20.98
N GLN A 601 -3.78 -19.34 -20.22
CA GLN A 601 -2.72 -18.78 -19.40
C GLN A 601 -1.46 -18.56 -20.22
N PHE A 602 -0.81 -17.41 -20.02
CA PHE A 602 0.52 -17.08 -20.49
C PHE A 602 1.37 -16.73 -19.28
N ALA A 603 2.45 -17.46 -19.02
CA ALA A 603 3.29 -17.28 -17.83
C ALA A 603 4.78 -17.18 -18.19
N VAL A 604 5.52 -16.28 -17.56
CA VAL A 604 6.96 -16.12 -17.82
C VAL A 604 7.76 -17.33 -17.33
N VAL A 605 8.87 -17.63 -18.02
CA VAL A 605 9.79 -18.71 -17.66
C VAL A 605 10.99 -18.17 -16.85
N GLY A 606 11.18 -18.71 -15.65
CA GLY A 606 12.35 -18.41 -14.82
C GLY A 606 12.32 -17.01 -14.23
N ASN A 607 13.49 -16.37 -14.09
CA ASN A 607 13.60 -15.00 -13.52
C ASN A 607 13.61 -13.90 -14.60
N ASN A 608 13.23 -14.23 -15.84
CA ASN A 608 13.22 -13.29 -16.93
C ASN A 608 11.86 -12.60 -17.04
N ASP A 609 11.89 -11.38 -17.55
CA ASP A 609 10.70 -10.64 -17.99
C ASP A 609 10.13 -11.20 -19.31
N GLY A 610 8.87 -10.93 -19.63
CA GLY A 610 8.17 -11.43 -20.83
C GLY A 610 8.14 -10.43 -22.02
N PRO A 611 7.57 -10.83 -23.18
CA PRO A 611 7.23 -9.91 -24.26
C PRO A 611 5.97 -9.10 -23.93
N ASN A 612 5.75 -7.94 -24.56
CA ASN A 612 4.44 -7.27 -24.49
C ASN A 612 3.42 -8.09 -25.29
N LEU A 613 2.41 -8.68 -24.65
CA LEU A 613 1.36 -9.45 -25.31
C LEU A 613 0.12 -8.57 -25.52
N ASP A 614 -0.32 -8.44 -26.76
CA ASP A 614 -1.42 -7.55 -27.19
C ASP A 614 -2.74 -8.31 -27.29
N GLN A 615 -2.94 -9.08 -28.36
CA GLN A 615 -4.17 -9.83 -28.60
C GLN A 615 -3.90 -11.23 -29.12
N ILE A 616 -4.89 -12.10 -28.99
CA ILE A 616 -4.87 -13.44 -29.56
C ILE A 616 -6.03 -13.64 -30.53
N VAL A 617 -5.79 -14.35 -31.63
CA VAL A 617 -6.82 -14.71 -32.62
C VAL A 617 -6.93 -16.23 -32.69
N LEU A 618 -8.13 -16.76 -32.56
CA LEU A 618 -8.44 -18.18 -32.59
C LEU A 618 -9.17 -18.56 -33.88
N THR A 619 -8.54 -19.38 -34.72
CA THR A 619 -9.15 -19.94 -35.93
C THR A 619 -9.39 -21.45 -35.75
N PRO A 620 -10.61 -21.97 -35.97
CA PRO A 620 -10.87 -23.41 -35.92
C PRO A 620 -9.98 -24.19 -36.91
N LEU A 621 -9.30 -25.25 -36.45
CA LEU A 621 -8.57 -26.19 -37.32
C LEU A 621 -9.26 -27.54 -37.39
N LYS A 622 -9.57 -28.12 -36.23
CA LYS A 622 -10.23 -29.43 -36.11
C LYS A 622 -11.16 -29.42 -34.91
N VAL A 623 -12.42 -29.08 -35.16
CA VAL A 623 -13.45 -28.92 -34.13
C VAL A 623 -14.55 -29.95 -34.30
N GLU A 624 -15.17 -30.35 -33.19
CA GLU A 624 -16.33 -31.24 -33.19
C GLU A 624 -17.50 -30.57 -33.95
N THR A 625 -18.10 -31.29 -34.90
CA THR A 625 -19.29 -30.80 -35.62
C THR A 625 -20.54 -31.20 -34.85
N ILE A 626 -21.40 -30.22 -34.55
CA ILE A 626 -22.69 -30.47 -33.91
C ILE A 626 -23.67 -30.84 -35.01
N THR A 627 -24.07 -32.11 -35.11
CA THR A 627 -25.31 -32.49 -35.79
C THR A 627 -26.45 -32.33 -34.79
N GLU A 628 -27.35 -31.37 -35.02
CA GLU A 628 -28.61 -31.29 -34.28
C GLU A 628 -29.50 -32.47 -34.68
N GLU A 629 -29.41 -33.58 -33.94
CA GLU A 629 -30.49 -34.58 -33.91
C GLU A 629 -31.30 -34.39 -32.62
N ASP A 630 -32.51 -33.90 -32.83
CA ASP A 630 -33.64 -33.80 -31.90
C ASP A 630 -34.12 -35.22 -31.50
N PRO A 631 -34.11 -35.60 -30.20
CA PRO A 631 -34.85 -36.77 -29.77
C PRO A 631 -36.19 -36.33 -29.18
N GLU A 632 -37.26 -36.48 -29.96
CA GLU A 632 -38.58 -36.74 -29.39
C GLU A 632 -38.49 -37.98 -28.48
N ASP A 633 -38.87 -37.80 -27.21
CA ASP A 633 -39.08 -38.84 -26.20
C ASP A 633 -40.36 -39.62 -26.49
N PRO A 634 -40.31 -40.96 -26.55
CA PRO A 634 -41.51 -41.75 -26.39
C PRO A 634 -41.25 -43.01 -25.53
N ASN A 635 -40.77 -42.87 -24.30
CA ASN A 635 -41.10 -43.86 -23.26
C ASN A 635 -40.68 -43.40 -21.84
N GLY A 636 -41.68 -42.89 -21.11
CA GLY A 636 -41.60 -42.72 -19.66
C GLY A 636 -41.33 -44.04 -18.93
N GLY A 637 -40.32 -43.99 -18.06
CA GLY A 637 -40.05 -44.98 -17.02
C GLY A 637 -39.34 -44.32 -15.86
N GLU A 638 -39.97 -44.26 -14.70
CA GLU A 638 -39.34 -43.81 -13.45
C GLU A 638 -38.19 -44.76 -13.06
N THR A 639 -37.04 -44.19 -12.66
CA THR A 639 -36.12 -44.55 -11.54
C THR A 639 -34.67 -44.13 -11.84
N PRO A 640 -33.78 -43.93 -10.83
CA PRO A 640 -33.91 -43.19 -9.58
C PRO A 640 -32.88 -42.03 -9.52
N ALA A 641 -32.99 -41.19 -8.49
CA ALA A 641 -31.98 -40.16 -8.17
C ALA A 641 -30.58 -40.79 -8.00
N ASP A 642 -29.71 -40.62 -8.98
CA ASP A 642 -28.26 -40.71 -8.82
C ASP A 642 -27.65 -39.33 -9.01
N THR A 643 -27.85 -38.51 -7.98
CA THR A 643 -27.06 -37.32 -7.70
C THR A 643 -25.69 -37.78 -7.20
N THR A 644 -24.75 -38.04 -8.10
CA THR A 644 -23.33 -38.12 -7.76
C THR A 644 -22.52 -37.23 -8.70
N LEU A 645 -21.64 -36.44 -8.07
CA LEU A 645 -20.61 -35.58 -8.66
C LEU A 645 -20.22 -35.97 -10.10
N GLY A 646 -20.26 -35.00 -11.02
CA GLY A 646 -19.78 -35.15 -12.40
C GLY A 646 -18.26 -35.36 -12.52
N ILE A 647 -17.75 -36.43 -11.91
CA ILE A 647 -16.52 -37.08 -12.32
C ILE A 647 -16.97 -38.15 -13.31
N ALA A 648 -16.95 -37.82 -14.60
CA ALA A 648 -17.14 -38.83 -15.63
C ALA A 648 -16.16 -39.98 -15.37
N ASN A 649 -16.69 -41.19 -15.41
CA ASN A 649 -16.12 -42.46 -15.01
C ASN A 649 -14.93 -42.89 -15.90
N HIS A 650 -13.91 -42.05 -16.05
CA HIS A 650 -12.62 -42.46 -16.61
C HIS A 650 -11.81 -43.06 -15.46
N GLN A 651 -11.67 -44.38 -15.51
CA GLN A 651 -10.84 -45.20 -14.62
C GLN A 651 -9.50 -44.51 -14.32
N MET A 652 -9.43 -43.80 -13.19
CA MET A 652 -8.18 -43.42 -12.57
C MET A 652 -7.67 -44.67 -11.87
N ASN A 653 -6.92 -45.51 -12.60
CA ASN A 653 -6.10 -46.57 -12.01
C ASN A 653 -4.96 -45.94 -11.21
N LEU A 654 -5.29 -45.24 -10.12
CA LEU A 654 -4.33 -44.69 -9.18
C LEU A 654 -4.11 -45.74 -8.09
N VAL A 655 -2.89 -46.24 -8.06
CA VAL A 655 -2.38 -47.18 -7.06
C VAL A 655 -2.54 -46.55 -5.66
N SER A 656 -2.81 -47.38 -4.66
CA SER A 656 -2.99 -46.99 -3.26
C SER A 656 -1.89 -46.03 -2.78
N GLY A 657 -2.31 -44.88 -2.23
CA GLY A 657 -1.40 -43.84 -1.72
C GLY A 657 -2.17 -42.67 -1.08
N THR A 658 -1.47 -41.84 -0.31
CA THR A 658 -2.04 -40.62 0.29
C THR A 658 -1.98 -39.48 -0.73
N PHE A 659 -3.14 -38.94 -1.11
CA PHE A 659 -3.29 -37.81 -2.04
C PHE A 659 -3.47 -36.51 -1.26
N ASN A 660 -2.73 -35.47 -1.60
CA ASN A 660 -2.98 -34.13 -1.12
C ASN A 660 -3.95 -33.42 -2.08
N VAL A 661 -5.16 -33.12 -1.61
CA VAL A 661 -6.22 -32.49 -2.37
C VAL A 661 -6.41 -31.06 -1.88
N GLN A 662 -6.21 -30.10 -2.78
CA GLN A 662 -6.34 -28.68 -2.52
C GLN A 662 -7.52 -28.13 -3.31
N LEU A 663 -8.35 -27.31 -2.67
CA LEU A 663 -9.52 -26.71 -3.28
C LEU A 663 -9.33 -25.20 -3.37
N TYR A 664 -9.72 -24.64 -4.50
CA TYR A 664 -9.69 -23.23 -4.76
C TYR A 664 -11.06 -22.80 -5.29
N ASN A 665 -11.43 -21.55 -5.07
CA ASN A 665 -12.55 -20.99 -5.84
C ASN A 665 -12.13 -20.79 -7.30
N ILE A 666 -13.08 -20.49 -8.17
CA ILE A 666 -12.80 -20.22 -9.60
C ILE A 666 -11.88 -19.01 -9.85
N GLN A 667 -11.62 -18.19 -8.82
CA GLN A 667 -10.66 -17.08 -8.86
C GLN A 667 -9.25 -17.51 -8.39
N GLY A 668 -9.02 -18.80 -8.14
CA GLY A 668 -7.74 -19.33 -7.68
C GLY A 668 -7.42 -19.08 -6.21
N LYS A 669 -8.36 -18.55 -5.42
CA LYS A 669 -8.19 -18.38 -3.97
C LYS A 669 -8.31 -19.73 -3.28
N PHE A 670 -7.27 -20.10 -2.54
CA PHE A 670 -7.25 -21.32 -1.73
C PHE A 670 -8.39 -21.31 -0.71
N ILE A 671 -9.17 -22.40 -0.69
CA ILE A 671 -10.29 -22.61 0.24
C ILE A 671 -9.87 -23.59 1.32
N ARG A 672 -9.42 -24.78 0.94
CA ARG A 672 -9.13 -25.88 1.87
C ARG A 672 -8.14 -26.89 1.29
N ASN A 673 -7.47 -27.63 2.17
CA ASN A 673 -6.58 -28.73 1.82
C ASN A 673 -6.93 -29.96 2.67
N MET A 674 -6.85 -31.15 2.10
CA MET A 674 -7.05 -32.42 2.81
C MET A 674 -6.13 -33.48 2.23
N ASN A 675 -5.60 -34.33 3.10
CA ASN A 675 -4.97 -35.57 2.67
C ASN A 675 -6.04 -36.67 2.66
N VAL A 676 -6.29 -37.28 1.50
CA VAL A 676 -7.25 -38.39 1.35
C VAL A 676 -6.52 -39.66 0.97
N SER A 677 -6.95 -40.79 1.52
CA SER A 677 -6.47 -42.12 1.11
C SER A 677 -7.36 -42.76 0.05
N ASP A 678 -8.56 -42.22 -0.17
CA ASP A 678 -9.54 -42.67 -1.17
C ASP A 678 -10.24 -41.46 -1.81
N ILE A 679 -10.40 -41.49 -3.13
CA ILE A 679 -11.05 -40.44 -3.91
C ILE A 679 -12.56 -40.34 -3.61
N HIS A 680 -13.20 -41.38 -3.09
CA HIS A 680 -14.59 -41.35 -2.65
C HIS A 680 -14.81 -40.44 -1.41
N GLU A 681 -13.73 -40.07 -0.71
CA GLU A 681 -13.78 -39.09 0.40
C GLU A 681 -13.92 -37.64 -0.09
N LEU A 682 -13.80 -37.37 -1.40
CA LEU A 682 -13.95 -36.03 -1.97
C LEU A 682 -15.34 -35.42 -1.71
N SER A 683 -16.38 -36.24 -1.59
CA SER A 683 -17.73 -35.77 -1.22
C SER A 683 -17.75 -35.12 0.17
N LYS A 684 -17.02 -35.68 1.14
CA LYS A 684 -16.80 -35.09 2.47
C LYS A 684 -15.91 -33.85 2.40
N PHE A 685 -15.02 -33.78 1.41
CA PHE A 685 -14.15 -32.64 1.14
C PHE A 685 -14.88 -31.43 0.55
N VAL A 686 -16.11 -31.57 0.07
CA VAL A 686 -16.94 -30.45 -0.40
C VAL A 686 -18.20 -30.23 0.44
N SER A 687 -18.36 -31.02 1.50
CA SER A 687 -19.48 -30.89 2.43
C SER A 687 -19.48 -29.52 3.12
N GLY A 688 -20.66 -28.88 3.14
CA GLY A 688 -20.88 -27.54 3.69
C GLY A 688 -20.44 -26.39 2.78
N MET A 689 -20.02 -26.68 1.54
CA MET A 689 -19.67 -25.65 0.58
C MET A 689 -20.88 -25.15 -0.20
N PRO A 690 -20.92 -23.86 -0.59
CA PRO A 690 -21.95 -23.35 -1.47
C PRO A 690 -21.96 -24.08 -2.82
N ALA A 691 -23.14 -24.28 -3.40
CA ALA A 691 -23.27 -24.79 -4.76
C ALA A 691 -22.53 -23.87 -5.75
N GLY A 692 -21.74 -24.44 -6.65
CA GLY A 692 -20.90 -23.67 -7.57
C GLY A 692 -19.75 -24.46 -8.17
N ASN A 693 -19.02 -23.81 -9.07
CA ASN A 693 -17.81 -24.39 -9.67
C ASN A 693 -16.60 -24.07 -8.79
N TYR A 694 -15.71 -25.05 -8.65
CA TYR A 694 -14.47 -24.95 -7.86
C TYR A 694 -13.33 -25.63 -8.58
N LEU A 695 -12.10 -25.21 -8.30
CA LEU A 695 -10.90 -25.85 -8.82
C LEU A 695 -10.34 -26.80 -7.76
N VAL A 696 -10.23 -28.08 -8.10
CA VAL A 696 -9.60 -29.11 -7.26
C VAL A 696 -8.24 -29.45 -7.85
N ARG A 697 -7.18 -29.27 -7.07
CA ARG A 697 -5.85 -29.77 -7.38
C ARG A 697 -5.58 -31.04 -6.57
N ILE A 698 -5.34 -32.15 -7.25
CA ILE A 698 -4.92 -33.42 -6.64
C ILE A 698 -3.40 -33.55 -6.83
N VAL A 699 -2.67 -33.78 -5.75
CA VAL A 699 -1.21 -33.92 -5.71
C VAL A 699 -0.82 -35.24 -5.05
N ALA A 700 -0.08 -36.08 -5.76
CA ALA A 700 0.56 -37.29 -5.26
C ALA A 700 2.00 -37.39 -5.82
N PRO A 701 2.87 -38.26 -5.27
CA PRO A 701 4.22 -38.45 -5.81
C PRO A 701 4.16 -38.82 -7.30
N GLY A 702 4.65 -37.93 -8.17
CA GLY A 702 4.63 -38.12 -9.63
C GLY A 702 3.30 -37.78 -10.32
N TYR A 703 2.29 -37.26 -9.62
CA TYR A 703 0.96 -36.98 -10.19
C TYR A 703 0.42 -35.62 -9.70
N LYS A 704 0.06 -34.73 -10.63
CA LYS A 704 -0.61 -33.45 -10.34
C LYS A 704 -1.72 -33.24 -11.38
N LYS A 705 -2.97 -33.07 -10.93
CA LYS A 705 -4.12 -32.80 -11.81
C LYS A 705 -4.97 -31.67 -11.25
N LEU A 706 -5.48 -30.78 -12.10
CA LEU A 706 -6.34 -29.66 -11.72
C LEU A 706 -7.70 -29.80 -12.42
N GLN A 707 -8.75 -30.12 -11.69
CA GLN A 707 -10.08 -30.33 -12.26
C GLN A 707 -11.07 -29.29 -11.77
N VAL A 708 -11.93 -28.82 -12.66
CA VAL A 708 -13.12 -28.07 -12.25
C VAL A 708 -14.14 -29.07 -11.74
N ILE A 709 -14.59 -28.91 -10.51
CA ILE A 709 -15.71 -29.66 -9.95
C ILE A 709 -16.91 -28.73 -9.78
N ARG A 710 -18.10 -29.29 -9.91
CA ARG A 710 -19.34 -28.62 -9.57
C ARG A 710 -19.85 -29.23 -8.26
N VAL A 711 -19.93 -28.40 -7.22
CA VAL A 711 -20.63 -28.73 -5.99
C VAL A 711 -22.10 -28.38 -6.22
N GLN A 712 -22.99 -29.36 -6.06
CA GLN A 712 -24.44 -29.18 -6.21
C GLN A 712 -25.10 -29.05 -4.85
#